data_AF-A0A523RWF6-F1
#
_entry.id   AF-A0A523RWF6-F1
#
_cell.length_a   1.000
_cell.length_b   1.000
_cell.length_c   1.000
_cell.angle_alpha   90.00
_cell.angle_beta   90.00
_cell.angle_gamma   90.00
#
_symmetry.space_group_name_H-M   'P 1'
#
loop_
_entity.id
_entity.type
_entity.pdbx_description
1 polymer ?
#
loop_
_entity_poly.entity_id
_entity_poly.type
_entity_poly.pdbx_seq_one_letter_code
_entity_poly.pdbx_strand_id
1 'polypeptide(L)'
;MKTKVICMAIFAIVMLNALTLGANITVSPEYRLDIRENARATILSQEEEYNISSYQDFAEATIDVMFNKLLNFSDGRVFHSGDAIWEIFQISSSLATYYWFITAIARAYEITGNQTYSIGVSRAANKMVDLFLDPVYPGFYINEFSDTEIAQTKRAGIQAYAYWALDVAESINATLDFTTEKESAIRCLSDMLYDPIYGGFFFFTMRNGSLTVPDYFDEVYPNDGKRLDHIALGASVLFDVGSSTGNSTLTAMAHETLSLIQGRMKYYIDMEFMGLKLAVKRNGSALFVAPGLRPAHTIITDINSLAMRALVRGFEDSGNVNYTNTASDVLDALLATNWDPNEGGWFAETLNGIPYDPNDDEDVKFYKYSEIQFQIILALEDLYEATDELFPIRMVIDTLELVLARLWESVDEGFVGNSNQEWGVIDPAWEVHYTAIQAQAILGLERIWNYGLPIVSHVRISPTNPRPEDVIGFAATALDADGIDIVYVNYTMTKGTNITIGILQLFESPTINGVYNNTLGTLEDGTSVNFLVFANDTVGRTFIAGSYYFIVREDVFAPGVYLKTIYPVDEVRVGDEVVIDIETKEFPQHSHTISCKLWWRLNEGLFDPLNMTLVGIDGHSWIWRIILGEFSGGDEIEFYCEAEDEAGNVGVSILYRLTILGPPINVEPFAAFQIVAVAGLIAAPVVGYSFVRIRNRDVGEAQREGKKAARKRARRRGPRRRA
;
A
#
# COMPACT_ATOMS: atom_id res chain seq x y z
N MET A 1 -46.58 -49.16 -36.93
CA MET A 1 -46.27 -48.95 -35.49
C MET A 1 -45.29 -49.97 -34.91
N LYS A 2 -45.15 -51.20 -35.42
CA LYS A 2 -44.22 -52.21 -34.85
C LYS A 2 -42.72 -51.97 -35.12
N THR A 3 -42.33 -51.22 -36.16
CA THR A 3 -40.92 -50.98 -36.50
C THR A 3 -40.25 -49.86 -35.68
N LYS A 4 -41.03 -48.92 -35.11
CA LYS A 4 -40.49 -47.84 -34.25
C LYS A 4 -40.14 -48.31 -32.84
N VAL A 5 -40.80 -49.37 -32.35
CA VAL A 5 -40.54 -49.92 -31.01
C VAL A 5 -39.29 -50.79 -30.98
N ILE A 6 -38.97 -51.49 -32.07
CA ILE A 6 -37.79 -52.37 -32.14
C ILE A 6 -36.48 -51.56 -32.23
N CYS A 7 -36.45 -50.45 -32.97
CA CYS A 7 -35.26 -49.58 -33.01
C CYS A 7 -35.01 -48.85 -31.69
N MET A 8 -36.06 -48.44 -30.96
CA MET A 8 -35.88 -47.83 -29.62
C MET A 8 -35.43 -48.86 -28.57
N ALA A 9 -35.92 -50.10 -28.63
CA ALA A 9 -35.50 -51.15 -27.69
C ALA A 9 -34.04 -51.58 -27.92
N ILE A 10 -33.58 -51.69 -29.17
CA ILE A 10 -32.19 -52.06 -29.47
C ILE A 10 -31.23 -50.90 -29.12
N PHE A 11 -31.62 -49.64 -29.35
CA PHE A 11 -30.80 -48.48 -28.95
C PHE A 11 -30.72 -48.33 -27.42
N ALA A 12 -31.80 -48.66 -26.70
CA ALA A 12 -31.80 -48.68 -25.23
C ALA A 12 -30.96 -49.83 -24.66
N ILE A 13 -30.97 -51.02 -25.28
CA ILE A 13 -30.16 -52.17 -24.81
C ILE A 13 -28.67 -51.97 -25.10
N VAL A 14 -28.31 -51.31 -26.21
CA VAL A 14 -26.91 -50.96 -26.51
C VAL A 14 -26.40 -49.80 -25.64
N MET A 15 -27.25 -48.83 -25.31
CA MET A 15 -26.91 -47.77 -24.35
C MET A 15 -26.83 -48.27 -22.90
N LEU A 16 -27.71 -49.19 -22.47
CA LEU A 16 -27.66 -49.75 -21.12
C LEU A 16 -26.45 -50.67 -20.88
N ASN A 17 -25.95 -51.37 -21.91
CA ASN A 17 -24.72 -52.18 -21.78
C ASN A 17 -23.43 -51.37 -21.97
N ALA A 18 -23.50 -50.14 -22.49
CA ALA A 18 -22.35 -49.23 -22.62
C ALA A 18 -22.19 -48.27 -21.44
N LEU A 19 -23.13 -48.24 -20.49
CA LEU A 19 -23.15 -47.32 -19.34
C LEU A 19 -22.89 -47.99 -17.98
N THR A 20 -22.50 -49.26 -17.93
CA THR A 20 -22.09 -49.91 -16.68
C THR A 20 -20.63 -50.31 -16.75
N LEU A 21 -19.75 -49.39 -16.33
CA LEU A 21 -18.45 -49.60 -15.66
C LEU A 21 -17.65 -48.28 -15.74
N GLY A 22 -18.11 -47.29 -15.00
CA GLY A 22 -17.31 -46.16 -14.57
C GLY A 22 -17.67 -45.94 -13.12
N ALA A 23 -16.91 -46.54 -12.20
CA ALA A 23 -17.06 -46.25 -10.78
C ALA A 23 -16.49 -44.85 -10.57
N ASN A 24 -17.38 -43.85 -10.59
CA ASN A 24 -17.05 -42.51 -10.12
C ASN A 24 -16.85 -42.60 -8.60
N ILE A 25 -15.75 -42.04 -8.10
CA ILE A 25 -15.65 -41.61 -6.71
C ILE A 25 -16.76 -40.58 -6.49
N THR A 26 -17.89 -41.01 -5.93
CA THR A 26 -18.97 -40.10 -5.54
C THR A 26 -18.61 -39.45 -4.21
N VAL A 27 -18.01 -38.27 -4.28
CA VAL A 27 -18.04 -37.32 -3.15
C VAL A 27 -19.41 -36.64 -3.17
N SER A 28 -20.19 -36.83 -2.11
CA SER A 28 -21.47 -36.14 -1.90
C SER A 28 -21.23 -34.62 -1.80
N PRO A 29 -21.82 -33.77 -2.67
CA PRO A 29 -21.57 -32.34 -2.65
C PRO A 29 -22.61 -31.64 -1.76
N GLU A 30 -22.35 -31.56 -0.47
CA GLU A 30 -22.94 -30.51 0.37
C GLU A 30 -21.80 -29.76 1.06
N TYR A 31 -21.75 -28.44 0.83
CA TYR A 31 -20.73 -27.45 1.21
C TYR A 31 -19.48 -27.32 0.33
N ARG A 32 -19.61 -26.52 -0.75
CA ARG A 32 -18.51 -25.69 -1.26
C ARG A 32 -18.69 -24.27 -0.71
N LEU A 33 -17.86 -23.89 0.25
CA LEU A 33 -17.60 -22.48 0.56
C LEU A 33 -16.59 -21.98 -0.48
N ASP A 34 -17.01 -21.08 -1.35
CA ASP A 34 -16.12 -20.29 -2.20
C ASP A 34 -15.31 -19.35 -1.31
N ILE A 35 -14.13 -19.79 -0.86
CA ILE A 35 -13.08 -18.90 -0.39
C ILE A 35 -12.28 -18.52 -1.63
N ARG A 36 -12.45 -17.28 -2.07
CA ARG A 36 -11.52 -16.65 -3.01
C ARG A 36 -10.20 -16.41 -2.27
N GLU A 37 -9.24 -17.30 -2.45
CA GLU A 37 -7.84 -16.98 -2.23
C GLU A 37 -7.40 -15.99 -3.32
N ASN A 38 -7.20 -14.74 -2.92
CA ASN A 38 -6.33 -13.79 -3.62
C ASN A 38 -5.78 -12.81 -2.59
N ALA A 39 -4.81 -13.28 -1.83
CA ALA A 39 -3.68 -12.50 -1.37
C ALA A 39 -2.55 -13.50 -1.18
N ARG A 40 -1.52 -13.44 -2.03
CA ARG A 40 -0.23 -14.06 -1.70
C ARG A 40 0.27 -13.32 -0.47
N ALA A 41 -0.01 -13.84 0.71
CA ALA A 41 0.79 -13.53 1.88
C ALA A 41 2.18 -14.08 1.57
N THR A 42 3.10 -13.20 1.21
CA THR A 42 4.52 -13.52 1.14
C THR A 42 4.95 -13.85 2.56
N ILE A 43 4.95 -15.14 2.91
CA ILE A 43 5.47 -15.61 4.19
C ILE A 43 6.99 -15.46 4.09
N LEU A 44 7.50 -14.31 4.52
CA LEU A 44 8.91 -14.12 4.80
C LEU A 44 9.30 -15.12 5.90
N SER A 45 10.44 -15.79 5.73
CA SER A 45 10.89 -16.77 6.72
C SER A 45 11.18 -16.09 8.07
N GLN A 46 10.99 -16.81 9.18
CA GLN A 46 11.27 -16.29 10.53
C GLN A 46 12.71 -15.77 10.70
N GLU A 47 13.68 -16.17 9.86
CA GLU A 47 15.05 -15.62 9.88
C GLU A 47 15.18 -14.33 9.05
N GLU A 48 14.32 -14.10 8.06
CA GLU A 48 14.28 -12.86 7.27
C GLU A 48 13.46 -11.75 7.96
N GLU A 49 12.51 -12.11 8.84
CA GLU A 49 11.71 -11.16 9.64
C GLU A 49 12.54 -10.36 10.67
N TYR A 50 13.72 -10.83 11.04
CA TYR A 50 14.53 -10.23 12.11
C TYR A 50 15.65 -9.29 11.65
N ASN A 51 15.80 -9.05 10.35
CA ASN A 51 16.60 -7.92 9.87
C ASN A 51 15.71 -6.66 9.77
N ILE A 52 15.19 -6.20 10.90
CA ILE A 52 14.58 -4.87 10.95
C ILE A 52 15.72 -3.86 10.95
N SER A 53 15.94 -3.30 9.77
CA SER A 53 16.67 -2.06 9.56
C SER A 53 16.09 -0.96 10.46
N SER A 54 16.93 -0.29 11.23
CA SER A 54 16.59 0.96 11.91
C SER A 54 16.08 2.01 10.90
N TYR A 55 15.41 3.08 11.35
CA TYR A 55 15.08 4.19 10.45
C TYR A 55 16.33 4.74 9.75
N GLN A 56 17.47 4.71 10.44
CA GLN A 56 18.76 5.04 9.85
C GLN A 56 19.12 4.10 8.68
N ASP A 57 18.98 2.79 8.83
CA ASP A 57 19.30 1.83 7.76
C ASP A 57 18.41 2.03 6.53
N PHE A 58 17.11 2.31 6.72
CA PHE A 58 16.22 2.69 5.60
C PHE A 58 16.65 4.01 4.94
N ALA A 59 17.06 4.99 5.74
CA ALA A 59 17.57 6.26 5.22
C ALA A 59 18.88 6.04 4.44
N GLU A 60 19.81 5.22 4.94
CA GLU A 60 21.08 4.88 4.28
C GLU A 60 20.86 4.14 2.95
N ALA A 61 19.97 3.13 2.93
CA ALA A 61 19.60 2.46 1.68
C ALA A 61 18.98 3.44 0.68
N THR A 62 18.07 4.31 1.14
CA THR A 62 17.45 5.33 0.28
C THR A 62 18.48 6.34 -0.25
N ILE A 63 19.45 6.75 0.57
CA ILE A 63 20.57 7.64 0.18
C ILE A 63 21.37 6.98 -0.95
N ASP A 64 21.77 5.73 -0.76
CA ASP A 64 22.62 5.00 -1.70
C ASP A 64 21.93 4.86 -3.05
N VAL A 65 20.65 4.46 -3.06
CA VAL A 65 19.89 4.29 -4.28
C VAL A 65 19.63 5.64 -4.96
N MET A 66 19.18 6.66 -4.22
CA MET A 66 18.94 7.99 -4.79
C MET A 66 20.22 8.60 -5.37
N PHE A 67 21.36 8.48 -4.68
CA PHE A 67 22.64 8.99 -5.16
C PHE A 67 23.14 8.24 -6.40
N ASN A 68 23.02 6.91 -6.44
CA ASN A 68 23.54 6.10 -7.54
C ASN A 68 22.63 6.09 -8.77
N LYS A 69 21.32 6.18 -8.58
CA LYS A 69 20.32 6.04 -9.65
C LYS A 69 19.80 7.38 -10.14
N LEU A 70 19.60 8.36 -9.25
CA LEU A 70 18.93 9.61 -9.59
C LEU A 70 19.89 10.80 -9.81
N LEU A 71 21.20 10.59 -9.65
CA LEU A 71 22.22 11.58 -10.02
C LEU A 71 23.10 11.07 -11.16
N ASN A 72 23.15 11.83 -12.25
CA ASN A 72 24.28 11.73 -13.17
C ASN A 72 25.49 12.43 -12.54
N PHE A 73 26.32 11.65 -11.86
CA PHE A 73 27.48 12.18 -11.14
C PHE A 73 28.44 12.97 -12.05
N SER A 74 28.51 12.66 -13.35
CA SER A 74 29.48 13.30 -14.27
C SER A 74 29.20 14.77 -14.54
N ASP A 75 27.93 15.17 -14.67
CA ASP A 75 27.51 16.53 -15.03
C ASP A 75 26.61 17.18 -13.98
N GLY A 76 26.29 16.47 -12.89
CA GLY A 76 25.44 16.96 -11.82
C GLY A 76 23.95 16.95 -12.15
N ARG A 77 23.52 16.35 -13.26
CA ARG A 77 22.09 16.29 -13.59
C ARG A 77 21.37 15.38 -12.61
N VAL A 78 20.34 15.91 -11.95
CA VAL A 78 19.42 15.13 -11.12
C VAL A 78 18.22 14.72 -11.96
N PHE A 79 17.84 13.46 -11.93
CA PHE A 79 16.66 12.92 -12.62
C PHE A 79 15.40 13.08 -11.77
N HIS A 80 14.24 13.13 -12.42
CA HIS A 80 12.98 13.34 -11.70
C HIS A 80 12.50 12.07 -10.99
N SER A 81 12.61 10.93 -11.67
CA SER A 81 12.19 9.63 -11.16
C SER A 81 12.86 8.46 -11.89
N GLY A 82 12.89 7.32 -11.22
CA GLY A 82 13.13 6.00 -11.79
C GLY A 82 11.84 5.16 -11.78
N ASP A 83 11.73 4.17 -12.65
CA ASP A 83 10.71 3.12 -12.53
C ASP A 83 11.09 2.09 -11.45
N ALA A 84 10.30 1.02 -11.31
CA ALA A 84 10.46 -0.02 -10.28
C ALA A 84 11.86 -0.65 -10.23
N ILE A 85 12.58 -0.70 -11.35
CA ILE A 85 13.94 -1.28 -11.45
C ILE A 85 15.02 -0.19 -11.55
N TRP A 86 14.66 1.05 -11.24
CA TRP A 86 15.49 2.24 -11.31
C TRP A 86 16.01 2.57 -12.72
N GLU A 87 15.30 2.18 -13.78
CA GLU A 87 15.53 2.76 -15.10
C GLU A 87 14.98 4.19 -15.13
N ILE A 88 15.74 5.11 -15.73
CA ILE A 88 15.35 6.53 -15.75
C ILE A 88 14.08 6.69 -16.59
N PHE A 89 12.98 6.96 -15.90
CA PHE A 89 11.67 7.16 -16.52
C PHE A 89 11.53 8.57 -17.10
N GLN A 90 11.97 9.59 -16.36
CA GLN A 90 11.86 10.99 -16.77
C GLN A 90 13.20 11.74 -16.65
N ILE A 91 13.77 12.08 -17.81
CA ILE A 91 15.08 12.76 -17.92
C ILE A 91 15.00 14.24 -17.53
N SER A 92 13.90 14.92 -17.86
CA SER A 92 13.73 16.35 -17.62
C SER A 92 13.27 16.60 -16.18
N SER A 93 13.97 17.49 -15.49
CA SER A 93 13.73 17.77 -14.08
C SER A 93 13.11 19.14 -13.84
N SER A 94 12.66 19.33 -12.59
CA SER A 94 12.23 20.62 -12.08
C SER A 94 13.25 21.18 -11.10
N LEU A 95 13.19 22.48 -10.81
CA LEU A 95 14.03 23.06 -9.78
C LEU A 95 13.75 22.44 -8.40
N ALA A 96 12.49 22.12 -8.08
CA ALA A 96 12.11 21.45 -6.84
C ALA A 96 12.78 20.07 -6.71
N THR A 97 12.96 19.35 -7.81
CA THR A 97 13.70 18.07 -7.85
C THR A 97 15.16 18.24 -7.41
N TYR A 98 15.83 19.29 -7.90
CA TYR A 98 17.21 19.59 -7.49
C TYR A 98 17.29 19.99 -6.02
N TYR A 99 16.35 20.82 -5.55
CA TYR A 99 16.28 21.21 -4.14
C TYR A 99 16.19 19.98 -3.23
N TRP A 100 15.23 19.10 -3.47
CA TRP A 100 15.04 17.90 -2.65
C TRP A 100 16.29 17.00 -2.66
N PHE A 101 16.87 16.75 -3.83
CA PHE A 101 18.10 15.97 -3.94
C PHE A 101 19.26 16.61 -3.15
N ILE A 102 19.51 17.91 -3.35
CA ILE A 102 20.60 18.64 -2.69
C ILE A 102 20.43 18.60 -1.18
N THR A 103 19.23 18.87 -0.65
CA THR A 103 18.96 18.87 0.79
C THR A 103 19.18 17.49 1.40
N ALA A 104 18.66 16.43 0.79
CA ALA A 104 18.81 15.08 1.34
C ALA A 104 20.25 14.54 1.26
N ILE A 105 20.97 14.77 0.16
CA ILE A 105 22.38 14.32 0.05
C ILE A 105 23.33 15.19 0.89
N ALA A 106 23.03 16.48 1.08
CA ALA A 106 23.76 17.30 2.05
C ALA A 106 23.60 16.73 3.46
N ARG A 107 22.38 16.30 3.83
CA ARG A 107 22.15 15.64 5.11
C ARG A 107 22.92 14.33 5.24
N ALA A 108 22.92 13.50 4.19
CA ALA A 108 23.75 12.30 4.13
C ALA A 108 25.25 12.59 4.34
N TYR A 109 25.75 13.69 3.78
CA TYR A 109 27.13 14.14 4.00
C TYR A 109 27.40 14.52 5.46
N GLU A 110 26.50 15.26 6.10
CA GLU A 110 26.65 15.68 7.51
C GLU A 110 26.79 14.49 8.46
N ILE A 111 26.04 13.41 8.20
CA ILE A 111 26.03 12.19 9.02
C ILE A 111 27.29 11.36 8.78
N THR A 112 27.63 11.14 7.51
CA THR A 112 28.66 10.15 7.13
C THR A 112 30.05 10.75 6.98
N GLY A 113 30.15 12.08 6.77
CA GLY A 113 31.38 12.75 6.35
C GLY A 113 31.87 12.34 4.95
N ASN A 114 31.07 11.62 4.16
CA ASN A 114 31.48 11.09 2.87
C ASN A 114 31.64 12.20 1.82
N GLN A 115 32.88 12.54 1.48
CA GLN A 115 33.21 13.61 0.54
C GLN A 115 32.59 13.42 -0.86
N THR A 116 32.25 12.19 -1.26
CA THR A 116 31.56 11.93 -2.54
C THR A 116 30.19 12.61 -2.60
N TYR A 117 29.47 12.64 -1.48
CA TYR A 117 28.16 13.32 -1.37
C TYR A 117 28.30 14.82 -1.49
N SER A 118 29.29 15.42 -0.81
CA SER A 118 29.60 16.86 -0.95
C SER A 118 29.95 17.24 -2.39
N ILE A 119 30.73 16.40 -3.09
CA ILE A 119 31.04 16.60 -4.53
C ILE A 119 29.76 16.49 -5.38
N GLY A 120 28.90 15.49 -5.12
CA GLY A 120 27.65 15.29 -5.84
C GLY A 120 26.70 16.48 -5.70
N VAL A 121 26.50 16.96 -4.47
CA VAL A 121 25.70 18.17 -4.19
C VAL A 121 26.30 19.39 -4.88
N SER A 122 27.62 19.58 -4.81
CA SER A 122 28.29 20.70 -5.48
C SER A 122 28.03 20.70 -6.99
N ARG A 123 28.06 19.53 -7.63
CA ARG A 123 27.76 19.39 -9.05
C ARG A 123 26.28 19.65 -9.35
N ALA A 124 25.38 19.09 -8.53
CA ALA A 124 23.94 19.31 -8.67
C ALA A 124 23.56 20.79 -8.53
N ALA A 125 24.13 21.51 -7.56
CA ALA A 125 23.88 22.93 -7.34
C ALA A 125 24.34 23.78 -8.54
N ASN A 126 25.56 23.56 -9.03
CA ASN A 126 26.05 24.25 -10.24
C ASN A 126 25.16 23.94 -11.46
N LYS A 127 24.77 22.67 -11.63
CA LYS A 127 23.89 22.26 -12.73
C LYS A 127 22.50 22.90 -12.63
N MET A 128 21.95 23.03 -11.42
CA MET A 128 20.69 23.72 -11.16
C MET A 128 20.78 25.20 -11.58
N VAL A 129 21.87 25.90 -11.22
CA VAL A 129 22.10 27.28 -11.65
C VAL A 129 22.15 27.38 -13.17
N ASP A 130 22.94 26.53 -13.83
CA ASP A 130 23.08 26.52 -15.29
C ASP A 130 21.75 26.33 -16.03
N LEU A 131 20.86 25.49 -15.49
CA LEU A 131 19.60 25.14 -16.12
C LEU A 131 18.49 26.17 -15.85
N PHE A 132 18.43 26.69 -14.63
CA PHE A 132 17.24 27.41 -14.16
C PHE A 132 17.47 28.89 -13.86
N LEU A 133 18.70 29.37 -13.67
CA LEU A 133 18.91 30.80 -13.42
C LEU A 133 18.52 31.61 -14.66
N ASP A 134 17.68 32.63 -14.48
CA ASP A 134 17.36 33.55 -15.57
C ASP A 134 18.50 34.56 -15.76
N PRO A 135 19.15 34.60 -16.94
CA PRO A 135 20.28 35.49 -17.16
C PRO A 135 19.88 36.96 -17.37
N VAL A 136 18.58 37.27 -17.47
CA VAL A 136 18.09 38.61 -17.82
C VAL A 136 17.29 39.26 -16.68
N TYR A 137 16.41 38.50 -16.05
CA TYR A 137 15.55 38.98 -14.95
C TYR A 137 15.88 38.26 -13.65
N PRO A 138 15.62 38.86 -12.47
CA PRO A 138 15.81 38.18 -11.20
C PRO A 138 15.09 36.81 -11.14
N GLY A 139 15.71 35.88 -10.43
CA GLY A 139 15.15 34.59 -10.07
C GLY A 139 15.33 33.47 -11.09
N PHE A 140 14.67 32.36 -10.81
CA PHE A 140 14.84 31.08 -11.47
C PHE A 140 13.58 30.64 -12.24
N TYR A 141 13.79 29.83 -13.26
CA TYR A 141 12.78 29.09 -14.02
C TYR A 141 12.28 27.87 -13.24
N ILE A 142 11.14 27.33 -13.68
CA ILE A 142 10.42 26.28 -12.94
C ILE A 142 10.97 24.89 -13.25
N ASN A 143 11.07 24.55 -14.53
CA ASN A 143 11.37 23.20 -15.00
C ASN A 143 11.88 23.20 -16.46
N GLU A 144 12.40 22.05 -16.92
CA GLU A 144 12.89 21.85 -18.29
C GLU A 144 11.82 21.32 -19.27
N PHE A 145 10.69 20.80 -18.78
CA PHE A 145 9.74 20.02 -19.59
C PHE A 145 8.49 20.79 -20.02
N SER A 146 8.18 21.93 -19.39
CA SER A 146 7.08 22.79 -19.81
C SER A 146 7.43 23.62 -21.04
N ASP A 147 6.41 24.13 -21.73
CA ASP A 147 6.60 25.12 -22.79
C ASP A 147 7.43 26.30 -22.29
N THR A 148 8.27 26.86 -23.16
CA THR A 148 9.28 27.87 -22.80
C THR A 148 8.70 29.03 -22.00
N GLU A 149 7.50 29.51 -22.34
CA GLU A 149 6.88 30.64 -21.63
C GLU A 149 6.38 30.26 -20.23
N ILE A 150 5.83 29.05 -20.07
CA ILE A 150 5.39 28.53 -18.77
C ILE A 150 6.60 28.28 -17.87
N ALA A 151 7.62 27.59 -18.41
CA ALA A 151 8.87 27.31 -17.72
C ALA A 151 9.55 28.59 -17.21
N GLN A 152 9.40 29.70 -17.94
CA GLN A 152 10.01 30.99 -17.60
C GLN A 152 9.17 31.87 -16.65
N THR A 153 7.98 31.44 -16.24
CA THR A 153 7.21 32.16 -15.22
C THR A 153 7.93 32.14 -13.87
N LYS A 154 7.70 33.17 -13.05
CA LYS A 154 8.28 33.29 -11.71
C LYS A 154 7.23 32.91 -10.68
N ARG A 155 7.61 32.03 -9.74
CA ARG A 155 6.76 31.54 -8.66
C ARG A 155 7.51 31.57 -7.34
N ALA A 156 6.85 31.97 -6.26
CA ALA A 156 7.53 32.19 -4.97
C ALA A 156 8.14 30.89 -4.41
N GLY A 157 7.40 29.77 -4.50
CA GLY A 157 7.92 28.47 -4.05
C GLY A 157 9.19 28.03 -4.78
N ILE A 158 9.29 28.31 -6.08
CA ILE A 158 10.48 27.99 -6.88
C ILE A 158 11.67 28.85 -6.46
N GLN A 159 11.45 30.13 -6.16
CA GLN A 159 12.54 30.99 -5.67
C GLN A 159 13.01 30.57 -4.27
N ALA A 160 12.09 30.15 -3.40
CA ALA A 160 12.42 29.63 -2.08
C ALA A 160 13.29 28.36 -2.18
N TYR A 161 12.88 27.38 -3.00
CA TYR A 161 13.67 26.18 -3.25
C TYR A 161 15.05 26.49 -3.83
N ALA A 162 15.15 27.46 -4.75
CA ALA A 162 16.42 27.85 -5.34
C ALA A 162 17.37 28.41 -4.26
N TYR A 163 16.87 29.31 -3.42
CA TYR A 163 17.66 29.87 -2.33
C TYR A 163 18.15 28.78 -1.36
N TRP A 164 17.25 27.95 -0.83
CA TRP A 164 17.63 26.93 0.15
C TRP A 164 18.59 25.88 -0.42
N ALA A 165 18.39 25.46 -1.68
CA ALA A 165 19.29 24.50 -2.32
C ALA A 165 20.73 25.05 -2.41
N LEU A 166 20.88 26.33 -2.79
CA LEU A 166 22.20 26.97 -2.89
C LEU A 166 22.82 27.22 -1.51
N ASP A 167 22.00 27.63 -0.54
CA ASP A 167 22.45 27.86 0.83
C ASP A 167 22.97 26.57 1.49
N VAL A 168 22.23 25.47 1.33
CA VAL A 168 22.64 24.14 1.77
C VAL A 168 23.89 23.64 1.04
N ALA A 169 24.02 23.90 -0.26
CA ALA A 169 25.22 23.51 -1.00
C ALA A 169 26.48 24.24 -0.50
N GLU A 170 26.38 25.53 -0.18
CA GLU A 170 27.48 26.31 0.40
C GLU A 170 27.84 25.85 1.83
N SER A 171 26.86 25.45 2.64
CA SER A 171 27.10 25.03 4.02
C SER A 171 27.98 23.77 4.10
N ILE A 172 27.85 22.86 3.13
CA ILE A 172 28.65 21.63 3.07
C ILE A 172 29.95 21.77 2.28
N ASN A 173 30.04 22.78 1.39
CA ASN A 173 31.24 23.07 0.60
C ASN A 173 31.49 24.57 0.50
N ALA A 174 32.29 25.08 1.44
CA ALA A 174 32.67 26.48 1.54
C ALA A 174 33.50 27.03 0.36
N THR A 175 33.85 26.20 -0.64
CA THR A 175 34.48 26.69 -1.89
C THR A 175 33.47 27.17 -2.92
N LEU A 176 32.18 26.85 -2.73
CA LEU A 176 31.09 27.39 -3.54
C LEU A 176 30.74 28.81 -3.07
N ASP A 177 30.38 29.66 -4.03
CA ASP A 177 29.87 30.99 -3.78
C ASP A 177 28.76 31.27 -4.80
N PHE A 178 27.53 31.20 -4.31
CA PHE A 178 26.28 31.47 -5.00
C PHE A 178 25.62 32.74 -4.46
N THR A 179 26.39 33.68 -3.90
CA THR A 179 25.86 34.92 -3.32
C THR A 179 24.98 35.69 -4.32
N THR A 180 25.42 35.78 -5.59
CA THR A 180 24.69 36.52 -6.63
C THR A 180 23.38 35.82 -7.02
N GLU A 181 23.43 34.49 -7.11
CA GLU A 181 22.32 33.62 -7.46
C GLU A 181 21.26 33.61 -6.36
N LYS A 182 21.68 33.50 -5.09
CA LYS A 182 20.79 33.64 -3.93
C LYS A 182 20.16 35.02 -3.87
N GLU A 183 20.91 36.10 -4.09
CA GLU A 183 20.36 37.46 -4.17
C GLU A 183 19.33 37.59 -5.30
N SER A 184 19.58 36.97 -6.46
CA SER A 184 18.64 36.95 -7.58
C SER A 184 17.29 36.31 -7.21
N ALA A 185 17.30 35.18 -6.48
CA ALA A 185 16.08 34.55 -5.98
C ALA A 185 15.31 35.47 -5.02
N ILE A 186 16.01 36.08 -4.06
CA ILE A 186 15.39 36.97 -3.06
C ILE A 186 14.82 38.23 -3.71
N ARG A 187 15.52 38.84 -4.66
CA ARG A 187 15.00 39.99 -5.41
C ARG A 187 13.77 39.62 -6.25
N CYS A 188 13.73 38.42 -6.83
CA CYS A 188 12.52 37.96 -7.50
C CYS A 188 11.33 37.85 -6.52
N LEU A 189 11.57 37.36 -5.30
CA LEU A 189 10.54 37.30 -4.26
C LEU A 189 10.07 38.68 -3.81
N SER A 190 10.99 39.56 -3.43
CA SER A 190 10.69 40.87 -2.84
C SER A 190 10.19 41.89 -3.86
N ASP A 191 10.78 41.91 -5.06
CA ASP A 191 10.58 43.01 -6.02
C ASP A 191 9.51 42.66 -7.07
N MET A 192 9.33 41.38 -7.41
CA MET A 192 8.45 40.95 -8.50
C MET A 192 7.21 40.19 -8.00
N LEU A 193 7.37 39.30 -7.02
CA LEU A 193 6.30 38.38 -6.60
C LEU A 193 5.51 38.87 -5.39
N TYR A 194 6.12 39.65 -4.51
CA TYR A 194 5.44 40.19 -3.34
C TYR A 194 4.36 41.20 -3.73
N ASP A 195 3.19 41.11 -3.08
CA ASP A 195 2.10 42.06 -3.25
C ASP A 195 2.08 43.05 -2.08
N PRO A 196 2.61 44.26 -2.25
CA PRO A 196 2.71 45.24 -1.16
C PRO A 196 1.34 45.80 -0.74
N ILE A 197 0.25 45.51 -1.46
CA ILE A 197 -1.08 46.03 -1.14
C ILE A 197 -1.82 45.13 -0.16
N TYR A 198 -1.74 43.82 -0.36
CA TYR A 198 -2.52 42.82 0.40
C TYR A 198 -1.64 41.84 1.18
N GLY A 199 -0.32 41.94 1.08
CA GLY A 199 0.62 40.96 1.61
C GLY A 199 0.65 39.67 0.79
N GLY A 200 1.59 38.79 1.14
CA GLY A 200 1.81 37.54 0.44
C GLY A 200 2.27 37.72 -1.01
N PHE A 201 2.32 36.61 -1.73
CA PHE A 201 2.90 36.57 -3.07
C PHE A 201 1.83 36.33 -4.12
N PHE A 202 1.95 36.95 -5.29
CA PHE A 202 1.18 36.55 -6.47
C PHE A 202 1.42 35.08 -6.78
N PHE A 203 0.41 34.41 -7.35
CA PHE A 203 0.52 33.01 -7.73
C PHE A 203 1.70 32.80 -8.69
N PHE A 204 1.76 33.62 -9.74
CA PHE A 204 2.93 33.73 -10.59
C PHE A 204 2.98 35.09 -11.30
N THR A 205 4.16 35.43 -11.82
CA THR A 205 4.32 36.51 -12.79
C THR A 205 4.97 35.96 -14.06
N MET A 206 4.76 36.65 -15.19
CA MET A 206 5.54 36.39 -16.40
C MET A 206 7.03 36.63 -16.12
N ARG A 207 7.92 36.14 -16.99
CA ARG A 207 9.38 36.26 -16.84
C ARG A 207 9.87 37.66 -16.43
N ASN A 208 9.23 38.71 -16.96
CA ASN A 208 9.57 40.12 -16.72
C ASN A 208 8.84 40.77 -15.52
N GLY A 209 8.10 39.99 -14.72
CA GLY A 209 7.31 40.48 -13.59
C GLY A 209 5.90 40.96 -13.95
N SER A 210 5.48 40.87 -15.21
CA SER A 210 4.14 41.26 -15.63
C SER A 210 3.07 40.34 -15.03
N LEU A 211 1.98 40.95 -14.55
CA LEU A 211 0.73 40.26 -14.20
C LEU A 211 -0.24 40.15 -15.38
N THR A 212 0.06 40.75 -16.53
CA THR A 212 -0.70 40.53 -17.75
C THR A 212 -0.22 39.24 -18.39
N VAL A 213 -1.07 38.21 -18.34
CA VAL A 213 -0.80 36.89 -18.89
C VAL A 213 -1.48 36.78 -20.27
N PRO A 214 -0.83 36.17 -21.28
CA PRO A 214 -1.46 35.93 -22.57
C PRO A 214 -2.71 35.03 -22.48
N ASP A 215 -3.71 35.27 -23.33
CA ASP A 215 -5.00 34.55 -23.30
C ASP A 215 -4.89 33.02 -23.51
N TYR A 216 -3.78 32.53 -24.07
CA TYR A 216 -3.55 31.09 -24.28
C TYR A 216 -2.93 30.38 -23.07
N PHE A 217 -2.64 31.11 -21.99
CA PHE A 217 -2.08 30.54 -20.77
C PHE A 217 -3.22 29.99 -19.92
N ASP A 218 -3.37 28.66 -19.92
CA ASP A 218 -4.46 27.97 -19.24
C ASP A 218 -4.04 27.60 -17.80
N GLU A 219 -4.23 28.52 -16.87
CA GLU A 219 -4.01 28.29 -15.44
C GLU A 219 -5.33 28.28 -14.69
N VAL A 220 -5.48 27.30 -13.79
CA VAL A 220 -6.71 27.11 -13.00
C VAL A 220 -6.99 28.32 -12.10
N TYR A 221 -5.93 28.95 -11.58
CA TYR A 221 -6.01 30.07 -10.67
C TYR A 221 -5.49 31.35 -11.34
N PRO A 222 -6.11 32.52 -11.07
CA PRO A 222 -5.63 33.77 -11.61
C PRO A 222 -4.23 34.05 -11.08
N ASN A 223 -3.36 34.55 -11.94
CA ASN A 223 -1.95 34.79 -11.62
C ASN A 223 -1.77 35.86 -10.52
N ASP A 224 -2.70 36.82 -10.42
CA ASP A 224 -2.74 37.82 -9.35
C ASP A 224 -3.38 37.31 -8.05
N GLY A 225 -3.90 36.08 -8.04
CA GLY A 225 -4.39 35.38 -6.86
C GLY A 225 -3.27 34.96 -5.91
N LYS A 226 -3.64 34.27 -4.83
CA LYS A 226 -2.72 33.73 -3.82
C LYS A 226 -2.95 32.23 -3.68
N ARG A 227 -1.90 31.44 -3.79
CA ARG A 227 -1.93 29.98 -3.56
C ARG A 227 -1.09 29.63 -2.34
N LEU A 228 -1.59 28.71 -1.50
CA LEU A 228 -1.09 28.45 -0.15
C LEU A 228 0.37 27.98 -0.11
N ASP A 229 0.78 27.09 -1.01
CA ASP A 229 2.15 26.58 -1.14
C ASP A 229 3.16 27.72 -1.38
N HIS A 230 2.86 28.61 -2.33
CA HIS A 230 3.75 29.71 -2.68
C HIS A 230 3.84 30.77 -1.58
N ILE A 231 2.75 31.04 -0.85
CA ILE A 231 2.80 31.97 0.28
C ILE A 231 3.51 31.36 1.49
N ALA A 232 3.35 30.06 1.76
CA ALA A 232 4.05 29.38 2.83
C ALA A 232 5.56 29.35 2.58
N LEU A 233 5.98 28.80 1.43
CA LEU A 233 7.40 28.70 1.06
C LEU A 233 8.07 30.07 0.94
N GLY A 234 7.38 31.04 0.32
CA GLY A 234 7.89 32.40 0.19
C GLY A 234 8.05 33.10 1.55
N ALA A 235 7.14 32.89 2.51
CA ALA A 235 7.27 33.45 3.84
C ALA A 235 8.45 32.84 4.60
N SER A 236 8.58 31.50 4.58
CA SER A 236 9.67 30.80 5.27
C SER A 236 11.05 31.27 4.83
N VAL A 237 11.30 31.35 3.52
CA VAL A 237 12.60 31.81 3.03
C VAL A 237 12.87 33.29 3.37
N LEU A 238 11.84 34.14 3.39
CA LEU A 238 12.00 35.53 3.82
C LEU A 238 12.33 35.65 5.31
N PHE A 239 11.84 34.76 6.18
CA PHE A 239 12.31 34.67 7.56
C PHE A 239 13.78 34.29 7.62
N ASP A 240 14.19 33.22 6.92
CA ASP A 240 15.58 32.75 6.95
C ASP A 240 16.57 33.83 6.49
N VAL A 241 16.26 34.50 5.38
CA VAL A 241 17.11 35.58 4.85
C VAL A 241 17.03 36.82 5.73
N GLY A 242 15.82 37.21 6.14
CA GLY A 242 15.60 38.39 6.98
C GLY A 242 16.39 38.30 8.28
N SER A 243 16.35 37.15 8.94
CA SER A 243 16.98 36.94 10.25
C SER A 243 18.50 36.74 10.13
N SER A 244 18.98 36.02 9.11
CA SER A 244 20.43 35.85 8.87
C SER A 244 21.13 37.15 8.44
N THR A 245 20.44 38.03 7.72
CA THR A 245 20.99 39.32 7.23
C THR A 245 20.64 40.53 8.11
N GLY A 246 19.75 40.36 9.10
CA GLY A 246 19.21 41.46 9.90
C GLY A 246 18.31 42.42 9.10
N ASN A 247 17.73 41.96 7.99
CA ASN A 247 16.87 42.77 7.13
C ASN A 247 15.41 42.70 7.60
N SER A 248 15.04 43.65 8.46
CA SER A 248 13.69 43.76 9.03
C SER A 248 12.58 43.97 8.00
N THR A 249 12.90 44.42 6.78
CA THR A 249 11.89 44.57 5.72
C THR A 249 11.43 43.20 5.21
N LEU A 250 12.36 42.25 5.02
CA LEU A 250 12.01 40.90 4.60
C LEU A 250 11.23 40.16 5.69
N THR A 251 11.66 40.28 6.95
CA THR A 251 10.92 39.73 8.09
C THR A 251 9.51 40.31 8.21
N ALA A 252 9.33 41.62 7.97
CA ALA A 252 8.00 42.25 7.96
C ALA A 252 7.11 41.70 6.83
N MET A 253 7.65 41.52 5.63
CA MET A 253 6.94 40.89 4.50
C MET A 253 6.51 39.46 4.82
N ALA A 254 7.36 38.69 5.50
CA ALA A 254 7.06 37.34 5.95
C ALA A 254 5.91 37.31 6.97
N HIS A 255 5.94 38.19 7.98
CA HIS A 255 4.85 38.32 8.96
C HIS A 255 3.51 38.77 8.34
N GLU A 256 3.53 39.72 7.40
CA GLU A 256 2.33 40.13 6.65
C GLU A 256 1.75 38.94 5.86
N THR A 257 2.63 38.09 5.31
CA THR A 257 2.22 36.87 4.60
C THR A 257 1.61 35.83 5.54
N LEU A 258 2.18 35.57 6.72
CA LEU A 258 1.56 34.67 7.69
C LEU A 258 0.23 35.21 8.23
N SER A 259 0.10 36.54 8.35
CA SER A 259 -1.17 37.18 8.73
C SER A 259 -2.27 36.92 7.69
N LEU A 260 -1.91 36.87 6.39
CA LEU A 260 -2.82 36.45 5.33
C LEU A 260 -3.26 34.98 5.51
N ILE A 261 -2.33 34.07 5.84
CA ILE A 261 -2.64 32.66 6.11
C ILE A 261 -3.64 32.56 7.26
N GLN A 262 -3.33 33.16 8.42
CA GLN A 262 -4.19 33.09 9.62
C GLN A 262 -5.56 33.75 9.41
N GLY A 263 -5.62 34.85 8.67
CA GLY A 263 -6.84 35.66 8.55
C GLY A 263 -7.73 35.36 7.35
N ARG A 264 -7.17 34.84 6.24
CA ARG A 264 -7.88 34.73 4.95
C ARG A 264 -7.88 33.33 4.35
N MET A 265 -6.91 32.49 4.69
CA MET A 265 -6.81 31.13 4.15
C MET A 265 -7.67 30.12 4.91
N LYS A 266 -8.11 30.40 6.15
CA LYS A 266 -8.97 29.47 6.91
C LYS A 266 -10.29 29.15 6.19
N TYR A 267 -10.66 27.87 6.13
CA TYR A 267 -11.93 27.37 5.59
C TYR A 267 -12.81 26.76 6.68
N TYR A 268 -14.10 27.04 6.61
CA TYR A 268 -15.08 26.56 7.58
C TYR A 268 -16.32 26.02 6.89
N ILE A 269 -16.87 24.93 7.44
CA ILE A 269 -18.18 24.38 7.09
C ILE A 269 -18.97 24.24 8.37
N ASP A 270 -20.17 24.81 8.42
CA ASP A 270 -21.04 24.74 9.60
C ASP A 270 -20.34 25.12 10.93
N MET A 271 -19.43 26.10 10.86
CA MET A 271 -18.56 26.59 11.95
C MET A 271 -17.39 25.67 12.36
N GLU A 272 -17.25 24.51 11.73
CA GLU A 272 -16.13 23.61 11.94
C GLU A 272 -14.98 24.00 11.00
N PHE A 273 -13.76 24.06 11.56
CA PHE A 273 -12.56 24.43 10.81
C PHE A 273 -12.07 23.21 10.02
N MET A 274 -12.00 23.36 8.69
CA MET A 274 -11.63 22.26 7.78
C MET A 274 -10.13 22.28 7.41
N GLY A 275 -9.40 23.34 7.76
CA GLY A 275 -8.03 23.58 7.33
C GLY A 275 -7.88 24.85 6.48
N LEU A 276 -6.74 24.98 5.79
CA LEU A 276 -6.42 26.13 4.95
C LEU A 276 -6.74 25.83 3.48
N LYS A 277 -7.45 26.77 2.85
CA LYS A 277 -7.82 26.74 1.42
C LYS A 277 -6.57 26.70 0.56
N LEU A 278 -6.64 25.99 -0.55
CA LEU A 278 -5.61 26.01 -1.58
C LEU A 278 -5.33 27.40 -2.15
N ALA A 279 -6.37 28.18 -2.46
CA ALA A 279 -6.21 29.47 -3.11
C ALA A 279 -7.29 30.50 -2.74
N VAL A 280 -6.93 31.79 -2.86
CA VAL A 280 -7.81 32.95 -2.69
C VAL A 280 -7.55 34.00 -3.76
N LYS A 281 -8.49 34.93 -3.93
CA LYS A 281 -8.27 36.13 -4.77
C LYS A 281 -7.14 36.97 -4.19
N ARG A 282 -6.59 37.88 -4.99
CA ARG A 282 -5.54 38.82 -4.58
C ARG A 282 -5.75 39.47 -3.20
N ASN A 283 -6.98 39.88 -2.91
CA ASN A 283 -7.38 40.53 -1.66
C ASN A 283 -7.73 39.58 -0.50
N GLY A 284 -7.49 38.27 -0.65
CA GLY A 284 -7.81 37.23 0.32
C GLY A 284 -9.27 36.78 0.35
N SER A 285 -10.13 37.29 -0.54
CA SER A 285 -11.53 36.82 -0.63
C SER A 285 -11.65 35.50 -1.40
N ALA A 286 -12.80 34.83 -1.24
CA ALA A 286 -13.07 33.54 -1.87
C ALA A 286 -12.90 33.60 -3.40
N LEU A 287 -12.16 32.61 -3.91
CA LEU A 287 -11.94 32.39 -5.33
C LEU A 287 -12.88 31.27 -5.82
N PHE A 288 -13.54 31.50 -6.94
CA PHE A 288 -14.39 30.51 -7.59
C PHE A 288 -13.76 30.18 -8.95
N VAL A 289 -13.63 28.89 -9.23
CA VAL A 289 -13.12 28.36 -10.50
C VAL A 289 -14.24 27.71 -11.29
N ALA A 290 -14.02 27.45 -12.58
CA ALA A 290 -14.99 26.78 -13.43
C ALA A 290 -15.28 25.35 -12.94
N PRO A 291 -16.50 24.82 -13.17
CA PRO A 291 -16.81 23.42 -12.87
C PRO A 291 -15.85 22.46 -13.57
N GLY A 292 -15.45 21.38 -12.89
CA GLY A 292 -14.47 20.41 -13.39
C GLY A 292 -13.01 20.81 -13.15
N LEU A 293 -12.75 22.00 -12.60
CA LEU A 293 -11.42 22.37 -12.10
C LEU A 293 -11.37 22.24 -10.58
N ARG A 294 -10.18 21.97 -10.05
CA ARG A 294 -9.93 21.83 -8.60
C ARG A 294 -10.38 23.10 -7.84
N PRO A 295 -11.41 23.03 -6.98
CA PRO A 295 -11.91 24.18 -6.24
C PRO A 295 -10.85 24.87 -5.40
N ALA A 296 -10.90 26.20 -5.33
CA ALA A 296 -9.92 26.96 -4.54
C ALA A 296 -9.99 26.71 -3.02
N HIS A 297 -11.09 26.13 -2.53
CA HIS A 297 -11.28 25.77 -1.11
C HIS A 297 -10.98 24.30 -0.80
N THR A 298 -10.44 23.54 -1.76
CA THR A 298 -9.89 22.21 -1.50
C THR A 298 -8.79 22.29 -0.45
N ILE A 299 -8.75 21.33 0.46
CA ILE A 299 -7.76 21.20 1.52
C ILE A 299 -6.78 20.11 1.09
N ILE A 300 -5.56 20.51 0.70
CA ILE A 300 -4.51 19.58 0.29
C ILE A 300 -3.53 19.40 1.45
N THR A 301 -3.29 18.14 1.84
CA THR A 301 -2.55 17.79 3.06
C THR A 301 -1.10 18.27 3.02
N ASP A 302 -0.37 18.01 1.94
CA ASP A 302 1.02 18.44 1.76
C ASP A 302 1.17 19.96 1.82
N ILE A 303 0.27 20.71 1.18
CA ILE A 303 0.31 22.17 1.15
C ILE A 303 -0.07 22.76 2.52
N ASN A 304 -1.02 22.16 3.24
CA ASN A 304 -1.31 22.55 4.62
C ASN A 304 -0.12 22.23 5.54
N SER A 305 0.59 21.13 5.29
CA SER A 305 1.82 20.77 6.01
C SER A 305 2.91 21.83 5.79
N LEU A 306 3.12 22.30 4.54
CA LEU A 306 4.03 23.42 4.26
C LEU A 306 3.62 24.70 5.00
N ALA A 307 2.32 24.98 5.10
CA ALA A 307 1.82 26.14 5.83
C ALA A 307 2.02 26.01 7.35
N MET A 308 1.87 24.82 7.92
CA MET A 308 2.20 24.55 9.33
C MET A 308 3.67 24.84 9.61
N ARG A 309 4.58 24.36 8.75
CA ARG A 309 6.03 24.64 8.87
C ARG A 309 6.33 26.13 8.78
N ALA A 310 5.69 26.85 7.86
CA ALA A 310 5.84 28.31 7.76
C ALA A 310 5.34 29.05 9.02
N LEU A 311 4.25 28.57 9.63
CA LEU A 311 3.74 29.11 10.90
C LEU A 311 4.71 28.83 12.05
N VAL A 312 5.21 27.60 12.18
CA VAL A 312 6.24 27.24 13.16
C VAL A 312 7.48 28.12 13.00
N ARG A 313 7.97 28.30 11.77
CA ARG A 313 9.10 29.19 11.49
C ARG A 313 8.86 30.63 11.93
N GLY A 314 7.65 31.15 11.70
CA GLY A 314 7.26 32.47 12.20
C GLY A 314 7.22 32.57 13.73
N PHE A 315 6.90 31.47 14.43
CA PHE A 315 6.96 31.40 15.89
C PHE A 315 8.41 31.41 16.37
N GLU A 316 9.30 30.62 15.78
CA GLU A 316 10.73 30.63 16.13
C GLU A 316 11.36 32.02 16.00
N ASP A 317 11.00 32.75 14.95
CA ASP A 317 11.54 34.08 14.69
C ASP A 317 11.01 35.15 15.67
N SER A 318 9.72 35.09 16.02
CA SER A 318 9.05 36.19 16.74
C SER A 318 8.56 35.87 18.16
N GLY A 319 8.52 34.60 18.56
CA GLY A 319 7.87 34.12 19.78
C GLY A 319 6.35 34.25 19.79
N ASN A 320 5.70 34.56 18.65
CA ASN A 320 4.25 34.74 18.58
C ASN A 320 3.51 33.41 18.62
N VAL A 321 3.04 33.02 19.81
CA VAL A 321 2.29 31.77 20.07
C VAL A 321 1.02 31.59 19.22
N ASN A 322 0.49 32.66 18.60
CA ASN A 322 -0.66 32.49 17.71
C ASN A 322 -0.31 31.68 16.45
N TYR A 323 0.96 31.68 16.03
CA TYR A 323 1.38 30.88 14.88
C TYR A 323 1.36 29.38 15.19
N THR A 324 1.96 28.95 16.30
CA THR A 324 1.90 27.54 16.74
C THR A 324 0.48 27.12 17.05
N ASN A 325 -0.33 27.95 17.73
CA ASN A 325 -1.76 27.66 17.91
C ASN A 325 -2.49 27.44 16.58
N THR A 326 -2.17 28.22 15.54
CA THR A 326 -2.79 28.03 14.22
C THR A 326 -2.27 26.76 13.53
N ALA A 327 -0.99 26.40 13.71
CA ALA A 327 -0.46 25.15 13.19
C ALA A 327 -1.13 23.94 13.85
N SER A 328 -1.34 23.97 15.17
CA SER A 328 -2.11 22.95 15.91
C SER A 328 -3.58 22.89 15.46
N ASP A 329 -4.26 24.04 15.28
CA ASP A 329 -5.62 24.08 14.72
C ASP A 329 -5.69 23.38 13.35
N VAL A 330 -4.66 23.56 12.51
CA VAL A 330 -4.58 22.94 11.17
C VAL A 330 -4.35 21.45 11.28
N LEU A 331 -3.48 21.00 12.19
CA LEU A 331 -3.28 19.58 12.47
C LEU A 331 -4.60 18.90 12.91
N ASP A 332 -5.31 19.50 13.86
CA ASP A 332 -6.60 18.98 14.34
C ASP A 332 -7.62 18.86 13.19
N ALA A 333 -7.68 19.86 12.31
CA ALA A 333 -8.56 19.83 11.15
C ALA A 333 -8.16 18.74 10.14
N LEU A 334 -6.87 18.57 9.87
CA LEU A 334 -6.37 17.51 8.98
C LEU A 334 -6.61 16.11 9.57
N LEU A 335 -6.49 15.93 10.88
CA LEU A 335 -6.83 14.66 11.53
C LEU A 335 -8.31 14.33 11.43
N ALA A 336 -9.17 15.35 11.52
CA ALA A 336 -10.61 15.16 11.40
C ALA A 336 -11.05 14.81 9.97
N THR A 337 -10.34 15.33 8.95
CA THR A 337 -10.82 15.30 7.56
C THR A 337 -9.94 14.50 6.60
N ASN A 338 -8.62 14.57 6.77
CA ASN A 338 -7.62 14.03 5.84
C ASN A 338 -6.93 12.76 6.37
N TRP A 339 -7.01 12.43 7.65
CA TRP A 339 -6.57 11.12 8.16
C TRP A 339 -7.62 10.05 7.85
N ASP A 340 -7.17 8.88 7.39
CA ASP A 340 -8.07 7.75 7.13
C ASP A 340 -8.29 6.93 8.40
N PRO A 341 -9.52 6.94 8.96
CA PRO A 341 -9.80 6.24 10.20
C PRO A 341 -9.83 4.72 10.05
N ASN A 342 -9.88 4.18 8.83
CA ASN A 342 -9.99 2.74 8.60
C ASN A 342 -8.63 2.08 8.38
N GLU A 343 -7.82 2.66 7.49
CA GLU A 343 -6.54 2.07 7.05
C GLU A 343 -5.32 2.88 7.53
N GLY A 344 -5.54 4.01 8.20
CA GLY A 344 -4.48 4.95 8.57
C GLY A 344 -3.90 5.71 7.38
N GLY A 345 -2.93 6.57 7.69
CA GLY A 345 -2.27 7.45 6.72
C GLY A 345 -3.18 8.55 6.20
N TRP A 346 -2.57 9.44 5.44
CA TRP A 346 -3.17 10.71 5.04
C TRP A 346 -3.67 10.65 3.60
N PHE A 347 -4.93 11.04 3.39
CA PHE A 347 -5.46 11.33 2.06
C PHE A 347 -4.73 12.53 1.45
N ALA A 348 -4.72 12.58 0.12
CA ALA A 348 -4.06 13.66 -0.58
C ALA A 348 -4.78 14.99 -0.39
N GLU A 349 -6.08 14.99 -0.65
CA GLU A 349 -6.90 16.17 -0.60
C GLU A 349 -8.35 15.85 -0.24
N THR A 350 -9.00 16.82 0.39
CA THR A 350 -10.41 16.75 0.74
C THR A 350 -11.15 17.97 0.23
N LEU A 351 -12.39 17.75 -0.17
CA LEU A 351 -13.35 18.79 -0.50
C LEU A 351 -14.51 18.66 0.47
N ASN A 352 -14.64 19.65 1.34
CA ASN A 352 -15.68 19.70 2.36
C ASN A 352 -15.63 18.53 3.36
N GLY A 353 -14.42 18.12 3.75
CA GLY A 353 -14.20 17.02 4.69
C GLY A 353 -14.36 15.63 4.07
N ILE A 354 -14.51 15.53 2.74
CA ILE A 354 -14.64 14.26 2.02
C ILE A 354 -13.42 14.11 1.10
N PRO A 355 -12.77 12.92 1.03
CA PRO A 355 -11.70 12.65 0.08
C PRO A 355 -12.10 13.03 -1.35
N TYR A 356 -11.21 13.73 -2.04
CA TYR A 356 -11.52 14.39 -3.31
C TYR A 356 -10.48 14.04 -4.38
N ASP A 357 -10.95 13.85 -5.61
CA ASP A 357 -10.11 13.83 -6.81
C ASP A 357 -10.72 14.79 -7.84
N PRO A 358 -9.93 15.73 -8.41
CA PRO A 358 -10.40 16.64 -9.46
C PRO A 358 -10.89 15.94 -10.73
N ASN A 359 -10.40 14.73 -11.02
CA ASN A 359 -10.81 13.99 -12.21
C ASN A 359 -12.04 13.10 -11.99
N ASP A 360 -12.57 13.06 -10.77
CA ASP A 360 -13.71 12.21 -10.36
C ASP A 360 -13.45 10.72 -10.62
N ASP A 361 -12.19 10.28 -10.53
CA ASP A 361 -11.84 8.87 -10.52
C ASP A 361 -12.14 8.29 -9.13
N GLU A 362 -13.08 7.34 -9.07
CA GLU A 362 -13.61 6.81 -7.82
C GLU A 362 -12.52 6.20 -6.93
N ASP A 363 -11.44 5.68 -7.53
CA ASP A 363 -10.37 5.02 -6.80
C ASP A 363 -9.27 6.02 -6.37
N VAL A 364 -8.98 7.04 -7.19
CA VAL A 364 -7.86 7.99 -6.99
C VAL A 364 -8.03 8.85 -5.76
N LYS A 365 -9.26 9.23 -5.40
CA LYS A 365 -9.53 10.09 -4.25
C LYS A 365 -9.10 9.50 -2.90
N PHE A 366 -8.89 8.18 -2.83
CA PHE A 366 -8.44 7.49 -1.62
C PHE A 366 -6.95 7.10 -1.65
N TYR A 367 -6.20 7.54 -2.67
CA TYR A 367 -4.79 7.18 -2.78
C TYR A 367 -3.96 7.75 -1.63
N LYS A 368 -2.96 6.98 -1.23
CA LYS A 368 -1.91 7.37 -0.30
C LYS A 368 -0.66 7.67 -1.11
N TYR A 369 -0.33 8.94 -1.22
CA TYR A 369 0.90 9.38 -1.89
C TYR A 369 2.01 9.42 -0.85
N SER A 370 3.15 8.78 -1.12
CA SER A 370 4.31 8.77 -0.20
C SER A 370 4.81 10.18 0.09
N GLU A 371 4.83 11.06 -0.93
CA GLU A 371 5.20 12.47 -0.79
C GLU A 371 4.37 13.15 0.31
N ILE A 372 3.08 12.86 0.35
CA ILE A 372 2.15 13.47 1.30
C ILE A 372 2.40 12.93 2.71
N GLN A 373 2.68 11.64 2.84
CA GLN A 373 3.00 11.03 4.14
C GLN A 373 4.28 11.63 4.71
N PHE A 374 5.33 11.78 3.90
CA PHE A 374 6.57 12.37 4.39
C PHE A 374 6.47 13.88 4.61
N GLN A 375 5.69 14.60 3.78
CA GLN A 375 5.55 16.05 3.93
C GLN A 375 4.83 16.42 5.24
N ILE A 376 3.83 15.64 5.67
CA ILE A 376 3.17 15.82 6.97
C ILE A 376 4.07 15.36 8.12
N ILE A 377 4.88 14.30 7.96
CA ILE A 377 5.90 13.91 8.95
C ILE A 377 6.82 15.08 9.28
N LEU A 378 7.37 15.76 8.27
CA LEU A 378 8.23 16.93 8.46
C LEU A 378 7.51 18.10 9.16
N ALA A 379 6.20 18.25 8.94
CA ALA A 379 5.44 19.32 9.58
C ALA A 379 5.06 19.02 11.04
N LEU A 380 4.73 17.76 11.34
CA LEU A 380 4.46 17.28 12.70
C LEU A 380 5.70 17.37 13.57
N GLU A 381 6.85 17.07 12.97
CA GLU A 381 8.14 17.12 13.63
C GLU A 381 8.57 18.56 13.94
N ASP A 382 8.52 19.49 12.97
CA ASP A 382 8.73 20.93 13.23
C ASP A 382 7.75 21.44 14.33
N LEU A 383 6.49 20.97 14.34
CA LEU A 383 5.50 21.34 15.37
C LEU A 383 5.85 20.75 16.75
N TYR A 384 6.37 19.53 16.81
CA TYR A 384 6.85 18.91 18.04
C TYR A 384 7.99 19.73 18.66
N GLU A 385 9.02 20.06 17.89
CA GLU A 385 10.16 20.86 18.40
C GLU A 385 9.72 22.22 18.92
N ALA A 386 8.71 22.83 18.29
CA ALA A 386 8.23 24.15 18.67
C ALA A 386 7.32 24.15 19.91
N THR A 387 6.69 23.02 20.25
CA THR A 387 5.64 22.94 21.28
C THR A 387 5.94 22.00 22.43
N ASP A 388 6.90 21.08 22.27
CA ASP A 388 7.19 19.95 23.15
C ASP A 388 5.97 19.02 23.39
N GLU A 389 4.92 19.09 22.55
CA GLU A 389 3.75 18.24 22.69
C GLU A 389 4.02 16.83 22.16
N LEU A 390 3.76 15.79 22.96
CA LEU A 390 4.04 14.40 22.56
C LEU A 390 3.13 13.85 21.45
N PHE A 391 2.03 14.52 21.14
CA PHE A 391 1.07 14.00 20.17
C PHE A 391 1.59 14.05 18.72
N PRO A 392 2.12 15.18 18.21
CA PRO A 392 2.74 15.23 16.88
C PRO A 392 3.81 14.16 16.65
N ILE A 393 4.73 13.94 17.60
CA ILE A 393 5.80 12.93 17.43
C ILE A 393 5.26 11.49 17.39
N ARG A 394 4.18 11.19 18.13
CA ARG A 394 3.49 9.89 18.02
C ARG A 394 2.87 9.70 16.64
N MET A 395 2.23 10.74 16.11
CA MET A 395 1.66 10.71 14.75
C MET A 395 2.74 10.51 13.68
N VAL A 396 3.95 11.05 13.89
CA VAL A 396 5.09 10.77 12.99
C VAL A 396 5.43 9.28 13.01
N ILE A 397 5.56 8.68 14.19
CA ILE A 397 5.89 7.26 14.33
C ILE A 397 4.80 6.39 13.70
N ASP A 398 3.53 6.64 14.00
CA ASP A 398 2.40 5.89 13.43
C ASP A 398 2.39 5.99 11.89
N THR A 399 2.69 7.18 11.34
CA THR A 399 2.78 7.37 9.88
C THR A 399 3.98 6.65 9.28
N LEU A 400 5.15 6.70 9.92
CA LEU A 400 6.36 6.01 9.45
C LEU A 400 6.21 4.50 9.47
N GLU A 401 5.61 3.93 10.52
CA GLU A 401 5.36 2.50 10.60
C GLU A 401 4.49 2.01 9.43
N LEU A 402 3.44 2.78 9.09
CA LEU A 402 2.60 2.48 7.92
C LEU A 402 3.38 2.59 6.60
N VAL A 403 4.13 3.68 6.41
CA VAL A 403 4.88 3.93 5.18
C VAL A 403 5.99 2.87 4.97
N LEU A 404 6.72 2.51 6.01
CA LEU A 404 7.77 1.49 5.93
C LEU A 404 7.20 0.09 5.71
N ALA A 405 6.09 -0.24 6.38
CA ALA A 405 5.46 -1.54 6.19
C ALA A 405 4.82 -1.72 4.81
N ARG A 406 4.43 -0.62 4.16
CA ARG A 406 3.52 -0.69 3.00
C ARG A 406 4.02 -0.04 1.71
N LEU A 407 4.89 0.97 1.81
CA LEU A 407 5.37 1.76 0.66
C LEU A 407 6.87 1.59 0.42
N TRP A 408 7.59 0.90 1.31
CA TRP A 408 8.96 0.49 1.07
C TRP A 408 8.99 -0.73 0.14
N GLU A 409 9.72 -0.60 -0.97
CA GLU A 409 10.03 -1.73 -1.85
C GLU A 409 11.33 -2.39 -1.37
N SER A 410 11.21 -3.64 -0.92
CA SER A 410 12.30 -4.37 -0.28
C SER A 410 13.29 -5.01 -1.25
N VAL A 411 12.90 -5.24 -2.51
CA VAL A 411 13.78 -5.88 -3.51
C VAL A 411 14.75 -4.88 -4.13
N ASP A 412 14.21 -3.76 -4.60
CA ASP A 412 14.98 -2.74 -5.33
C ASP A 412 15.38 -1.55 -4.45
N GLU A 413 14.96 -1.56 -3.18
CA GLU A 413 15.21 -0.54 -2.13
C GLU A 413 14.70 0.85 -2.52
N GLY A 414 13.74 1.38 -1.76
CA GLY A 414 13.22 2.74 -1.93
C GLY A 414 11.72 2.82 -1.73
N PHE A 415 11.18 4.04 -1.76
CA PHE A 415 9.76 4.27 -1.56
C PHE A 415 9.04 4.40 -2.89
N VAL A 416 7.95 3.64 -3.08
CA VAL A 416 7.09 3.78 -4.26
C VAL A 416 6.36 5.13 -4.23
N GLY A 417 5.78 5.53 -5.37
CA GLY A 417 5.09 6.82 -5.47
C GLY A 417 3.79 6.84 -4.68
N ASN A 418 2.93 5.85 -4.94
CA ASN A 418 1.52 5.86 -4.53
C ASN A 418 1.03 4.47 -4.15
N SER A 419 -0.03 4.40 -3.35
CA SER A 419 -0.84 3.21 -3.14
C SER A 419 -2.33 3.53 -3.09
N ASN A 420 -3.18 2.49 -3.16
CA ASN A 420 -4.61 2.63 -2.95
C ASN A 420 -4.95 2.80 -1.45
N GLN A 421 -6.23 2.83 -1.11
CA GLN A 421 -6.67 3.01 0.28
C GLN A 421 -6.15 1.93 1.24
N GLU A 422 -6.12 0.68 0.79
CA GLU A 422 -5.67 -0.50 1.54
C GLU A 422 -4.14 -0.69 1.45
N TRP A 423 -3.43 0.34 0.98
CA TRP A 423 -2.00 0.35 0.76
C TRP A 423 -1.47 -0.65 -0.29
N GLY A 424 -2.34 -1.12 -1.18
CA GLY A 424 -1.94 -1.92 -2.32
C GLY A 424 -1.33 -1.07 -3.44
N VAL A 425 -0.16 -1.49 -3.94
CA VAL A 425 0.45 -0.98 -5.17
C VAL A 425 -0.07 -1.85 -6.32
N ILE A 426 -1.11 -1.38 -7.02
CA ILE A 426 -1.87 -2.21 -7.99
C ILE A 426 -1.55 -1.91 -9.46
N ASP A 427 -0.81 -0.83 -9.73
CA ASP A 427 -0.41 -0.42 -11.08
C ASP A 427 1.11 -0.25 -11.13
N PRO A 428 1.83 -0.83 -12.11
CA PRO A 428 3.25 -0.58 -12.32
C PRO A 428 3.62 0.91 -12.44
N ALA A 429 2.70 1.77 -12.88
CA ALA A 429 2.91 3.22 -12.91
C ALA A 429 3.00 3.85 -11.50
N TRP A 430 2.63 3.12 -10.45
CA TRP A 430 2.73 3.59 -9.06
C TRP A 430 4.04 3.16 -8.39
N GLU A 431 4.73 2.19 -8.96
CA GLU A 431 6.08 1.74 -8.58
C GLU A 431 7.16 2.76 -9.03
N VAL A 432 6.77 3.98 -9.39
CA VAL A 432 7.70 5.05 -9.76
C VAL A 432 8.34 5.65 -8.52
N HIS A 433 9.67 5.64 -8.49
CA HIS A 433 10.47 6.21 -7.41
C HIS A 433 10.85 7.67 -7.73
N TYR A 434 10.09 8.60 -7.17
CA TYR A 434 10.36 10.04 -7.34
C TYR A 434 11.47 10.53 -6.43
N THR A 435 12.35 11.38 -6.95
CA THR A 435 13.45 12.01 -6.20
C THR A 435 12.96 12.78 -4.97
N ALA A 436 11.83 13.49 -5.09
CA ALA A 436 11.25 14.24 -3.98
C ALA A 436 10.83 13.32 -2.82
N ILE A 437 10.22 12.18 -3.14
CA ILE A 437 9.77 11.18 -2.16
C ILE A 437 10.97 10.58 -1.43
N GLN A 438 11.98 10.13 -2.19
CA GLN A 438 13.20 9.56 -1.59
C GLN A 438 13.89 10.57 -0.67
N ALA A 439 14.02 11.82 -1.14
CA ALA A 439 14.64 12.87 -0.36
C ALA A 439 13.87 13.18 0.93
N GLN A 440 12.55 13.30 0.87
CA GLN A 440 11.71 13.54 2.04
C GLN A 440 11.75 12.34 3.01
N ALA A 441 11.81 11.11 2.49
CA ALA A 441 11.98 9.92 3.30
C ALA A 441 13.29 9.96 4.09
N ILE A 442 14.41 10.27 3.42
CA ILE A 442 15.71 10.44 4.06
C ILE A 442 15.62 11.48 5.19
N LEU A 443 15.04 12.65 4.91
CA LEU A 443 14.92 13.72 5.91
C LEU A 443 14.01 13.32 7.09
N GLY A 444 12.88 12.66 6.83
CA GLY A 444 11.94 12.23 7.87
C GLY A 444 12.50 11.11 8.76
N LEU A 445 13.05 10.06 8.15
CA LEU A 445 13.61 8.90 8.86
C LEU A 445 14.80 9.30 9.74
N GLU A 446 15.66 10.16 9.20
CA GLU A 446 16.87 10.59 9.89
C GLU A 446 16.60 11.54 11.05
N ARG A 447 15.66 12.48 10.89
CA ARG A 447 15.21 13.33 12.00
C ARG A 447 14.66 12.50 13.15
N ILE A 448 13.84 11.50 12.84
CA ILE A 448 13.26 10.63 13.86
C ILE A 448 14.30 9.80 14.58
N TRP A 449 15.32 9.32 13.85
CA TRP A 449 16.47 8.68 14.47
C TRP A 449 17.23 9.61 15.43
N ASN A 450 17.41 10.87 15.06
CA ASN A 450 18.20 11.83 15.85
C ASN A 450 17.55 12.33 17.12
N TYR A 451 16.23 12.20 17.29
CA TYR A 451 15.61 12.58 18.57
C TYR A 451 16.17 11.80 19.76
N GLY A 452 16.86 10.66 19.50
CA GLY A 452 17.36 9.79 20.55
C GLY A 452 16.24 9.47 21.53
N LEU A 453 15.01 9.35 21.02
CA LEU A 453 13.90 8.80 21.75
C LEU A 453 13.90 7.32 21.45
N PRO A 454 13.83 6.46 22.46
CA PRO A 454 13.93 5.05 22.22
C PRO A 454 12.68 4.59 21.49
N ILE A 455 12.80 4.14 20.25
CA ILE A 455 11.65 3.71 19.45
C ILE A 455 11.33 2.28 19.83
N VAL A 456 10.10 2.03 20.30
CA VAL A 456 9.60 0.67 20.53
C VAL A 456 8.66 0.30 19.38
N SER A 457 8.98 -0.78 18.67
CA SER A 457 8.16 -1.32 17.57
C SER A 457 8.06 -2.85 17.66
N HIS A 458 7.25 -3.44 16.79
CA HIS A 458 7.15 -4.90 16.62
C HIS A 458 6.89 -5.67 17.93
N VAL A 459 6.02 -5.13 18.77
CA VAL A 459 5.60 -5.79 20.01
C VAL A 459 4.81 -7.05 19.66
N ARG A 460 5.34 -8.20 20.04
CA ARG A 460 4.76 -9.53 19.79
C ARG A 460 4.60 -10.32 21.08
N ILE A 461 3.59 -11.17 21.08
CA ILE A 461 3.31 -12.13 22.14
C ILE A 461 3.29 -13.51 21.52
N SER A 462 3.93 -14.47 22.19
CA SER A 462 3.96 -15.85 21.74
C SER A 462 3.60 -16.80 22.88
N PRO A 463 2.65 -17.73 22.68
CA PRO A 463 1.76 -17.81 21.52
C PRO A 463 0.75 -16.65 21.51
N THR A 464 0.19 -16.33 20.33
CA THR A 464 -0.81 -15.25 20.18
C THR A 464 -2.13 -15.56 20.87
N ASN A 465 -2.45 -16.85 21.05
CA ASN A 465 -3.60 -17.34 21.80
C ASN A 465 -3.12 -18.30 22.90
N PRO A 466 -2.64 -17.79 24.05
CA PRO A 466 -2.04 -18.63 25.07
C PRO A 466 -3.06 -19.50 25.79
N ARG A 467 -2.70 -20.77 25.99
CA ARG A 467 -3.38 -21.72 26.85
C ARG A 467 -2.86 -21.63 28.28
N PRO A 468 -3.57 -22.21 29.27
CA PRO A 468 -3.14 -22.13 30.66
C PRO A 468 -1.76 -22.75 30.94
N GLU A 469 -1.38 -23.75 30.15
CA GLU A 469 -0.09 -24.43 30.21
C GLU A 469 1.03 -23.73 29.43
N ASP A 470 0.69 -22.77 28.56
CA ASP A 470 1.68 -22.12 27.69
C ASP A 470 2.48 -21.08 28.47
N VAL A 471 3.78 -21.05 28.23
CA VAL A 471 4.66 -19.97 28.72
C VAL A 471 4.51 -18.78 27.78
N ILE A 472 3.99 -17.67 28.29
CA ILE A 472 3.76 -16.47 27.49
C ILE A 472 5.07 -15.70 27.33
N GLY A 473 5.60 -15.68 26.12
CA GLY A 473 6.74 -14.88 25.69
C GLY A 473 6.32 -13.49 25.19
N PHE A 474 7.05 -12.48 25.60
CA PHE A 474 7.00 -11.12 25.08
C PHE A 474 8.27 -10.87 24.27
N ALA A 475 8.12 -10.23 23.12
CA ALA A 475 9.21 -9.68 22.34
C ALA A 475 8.84 -8.27 21.88
N ALA A 476 9.81 -7.38 21.85
CA ALA A 476 9.68 -6.04 21.28
C ALA A 476 11.03 -5.63 20.70
N THR A 477 11.01 -4.87 19.62
CA THR A 477 12.20 -4.21 19.11
C THR A 477 12.28 -2.84 19.76
N ALA A 478 13.43 -2.50 20.34
CA ALA A 478 13.69 -1.17 20.86
C ALA A 478 15.02 -0.65 20.28
N LEU A 479 14.99 0.52 19.67
CA LEU A 479 16.17 1.12 19.03
C LEU A 479 16.31 2.57 19.48
N ASP A 480 17.55 2.98 19.72
CA ASP A 480 17.85 4.36 20.12
C ASP A 480 19.28 4.71 19.69
N ALA A 481 19.50 5.95 19.22
CA ALA A 481 20.81 6.43 18.80
C ALA A 481 21.79 6.60 19.98
N ASP A 482 21.29 6.96 21.16
CA ASP A 482 22.01 7.00 22.43
C ASP A 482 22.06 5.61 23.11
N GLY A 483 21.38 4.61 22.55
CA GLY A 483 21.31 3.23 23.04
C GLY A 483 20.20 3.02 24.08
N ILE A 484 19.78 1.78 24.24
CA ILE A 484 18.70 1.40 25.16
C ILE A 484 19.27 0.95 26.51
N ASP A 485 18.82 1.54 27.61
CA ASP A 485 19.15 1.11 28.98
C ASP A 485 18.24 -0.03 29.44
N ILE A 486 16.92 0.18 29.33
CA ILE A 486 15.94 -0.80 29.78
C ILE A 486 14.67 -0.78 28.93
N VAL A 487 14.19 -1.97 28.60
CA VAL A 487 12.85 -2.19 28.04
C VAL A 487 12.03 -2.94 29.08
N TYR A 488 10.78 -2.52 29.29
CA TYR A 488 9.89 -3.22 30.21
C TYR A 488 8.42 -3.13 29.79
N VAL A 489 7.67 -4.15 30.16
CA VAL A 489 6.23 -4.26 29.94
C VAL A 489 5.50 -3.95 31.24
N ASN A 490 4.66 -2.92 31.25
CA ASN A 490 3.73 -2.67 32.36
C ASN A 490 2.40 -3.34 32.02
N TYR A 491 2.00 -4.35 32.80
CA TYR A 491 0.83 -5.17 32.49
C TYR A 491 -0.14 -5.25 33.66
N THR A 492 -1.43 -5.40 33.33
CA THR A 492 -2.54 -5.61 34.25
C THR A 492 -3.25 -6.91 33.89
N MET A 493 -3.21 -7.89 34.81
CA MET A 493 -3.90 -9.17 34.70
C MET A 493 -5.23 -9.12 35.45
N THR A 494 -6.31 -9.55 34.82
CA THR A 494 -7.65 -9.60 35.41
C THR A 494 -8.24 -11.00 35.25
N LYS A 495 -8.63 -11.62 36.38
CA LYS A 495 -9.38 -12.87 36.43
C LYS A 495 -10.54 -12.76 37.41
N GLY A 496 -11.78 -12.81 36.90
CA GLY A 496 -12.96 -12.53 37.70
C GLY A 496 -12.90 -11.13 38.31
N THR A 497 -12.90 -11.04 39.64
CA THR A 497 -12.77 -9.77 40.38
C THR A 497 -11.33 -9.44 40.81
N ASN A 498 -10.38 -10.34 40.59
CA ASN A 498 -8.99 -10.15 40.99
C ASN A 498 -8.23 -9.41 39.90
N ILE A 499 -7.60 -8.30 40.26
CA ILE A 499 -6.75 -7.47 39.39
C ILE A 499 -5.34 -7.46 39.97
N THR A 500 -4.35 -7.81 39.16
CA THR A 500 -2.92 -7.78 39.51
C THR A 500 -2.18 -6.91 38.51
N ILE A 501 -1.36 -5.97 39.00
CA ILE A 501 -0.52 -5.11 38.15
C ILE A 501 0.94 -5.51 38.37
N GLY A 502 1.72 -5.58 37.29
CA GLY A 502 3.11 -5.98 37.34
C GLY A 502 3.96 -5.30 36.27
N ILE A 503 5.29 -5.38 36.44
CA ILE A 503 6.28 -4.92 35.48
C ILE A 503 7.17 -6.11 35.12
N LEU A 504 7.30 -6.38 33.82
CA LEU A 504 8.18 -7.41 33.27
C LEU A 504 9.31 -6.71 32.48
N GLN A 505 10.53 -6.74 33.00
CA GLN A 505 11.70 -6.26 32.25
C GLN A 505 11.97 -7.20 31.07
N LEU A 506 12.17 -6.65 29.87
CA LEU A 506 12.63 -7.40 28.70
C LEU A 506 14.15 -7.31 28.60
N PHE A 507 14.81 -8.42 28.29
CA PHE A 507 16.26 -8.48 28.15
C PHE A 507 16.64 -8.53 26.68
N GLU A 508 17.72 -7.87 26.31
CA GLU A 508 18.20 -7.91 24.93
C GLU A 508 18.58 -9.33 24.52
N SER A 509 18.16 -9.71 23.32
CA SER A 509 18.43 -11.01 22.72
C SER A 509 19.93 -11.15 22.43
N PRO A 510 20.58 -12.25 22.84
CA PRO A 510 22.00 -12.43 22.60
C PRO A 510 22.37 -12.66 21.12
N THR A 511 21.37 -12.92 20.27
CA THR A 511 21.57 -13.26 18.85
C THR A 511 21.13 -12.16 17.90
N ILE A 512 20.28 -11.22 18.34
CA ILE A 512 19.68 -10.20 17.48
C ILE A 512 19.69 -8.88 18.25
N ASN A 513 20.53 -7.94 17.80
CA ASN A 513 20.71 -6.64 18.43
C ASN A 513 19.41 -5.82 18.37
N GLY A 514 19.08 -5.09 19.44
CA GLY A 514 17.88 -4.25 19.51
C GLY A 514 16.56 -5.00 19.69
N VAL A 515 16.57 -6.33 19.77
CA VAL A 515 15.38 -7.13 20.09
C VAL A 515 15.41 -7.51 21.56
N TYR A 516 14.34 -7.19 22.29
CA TYR A 516 14.20 -7.45 23.72
C TYR A 516 13.12 -8.48 23.95
N ASN A 517 13.39 -9.50 24.74
CA ASN A 517 12.44 -10.54 25.06
C ASN A 517 12.49 -10.98 26.53
N ASN A 518 11.36 -11.48 27.03
CA ASN A 518 11.25 -12.19 28.31
C ASN A 518 9.93 -12.96 28.35
N THR A 519 9.72 -13.79 29.36
CA THR A 519 8.50 -14.57 29.56
C THR A 519 7.77 -14.16 30.83
N LEU A 520 6.44 -14.02 30.75
CA LEU A 520 5.58 -13.77 31.90
C LEU A 520 5.26 -15.06 32.69
N GLY A 521 5.47 -16.23 32.08
CA GLY A 521 5.15 -17.54 32.63
C GLY A 521 3.78 -18.06 32.17
N THR A 522 3.28 -19.10 32.85
CA THR A 522 1.95 -19.67 32.62
C THR A 522 0.89 -18.90 33.41
N LEU A 523 -0.31 -18.76 32.87
CA LEU A 523 -1.43 -18.07 33.50
C LEU A 523 -2.67 -18.97 33.53
N GLU A 524 -3.58 -18.75 34.46
CA GLU A 524 -4.78 -19.60 34.52
C GLU A 524 -5.80 -19.26 33.42
N ASP A 525 -6.66 -20.22 33.08
CA ASP A 525 -7.76 -20.02 32.12
C ASP A 525 -8.64 -18.80 32.46
N GLY A 526 -9.07 -18.08 31.43
CA GLY A 526 -9.89 -16.88 31.50
C GLY A 526 -9.17 -15.63 32.00
N THR A 527 -7.84 -15.68 32.20
CA THR A 527 -7.05 -14.50 32.58
C THR A 527 -6.92 -13.55 31.40
N SER A 528 -7.37 -12.32 31.56
CA SER A 528 -7.19 -11.26 30.58
C SER A 528 -6.01 -10.36 30.96
N VAL A 529 -5.18 -9.97 29.98
CA VAL A 529 -3.97 -9.17 30.20
C VAL A 529 -4.01 -7.95 29.29
N ASN A 530 -3.94 -6.76 29.89
CA ASN A 530 -3.72 -5.50 29.18
C ASN A 530 -2.29 -5.02 29.47
N PHE A 531 -1.54 -4.52 28.49
CA PHE A 531 -0.19 -4.04 28.76
C PHE A 531 0.27 -2.91 27.84
N LEU A 532 1.32 -2.23 28.27
CA LEU A 532 2.07 -1.19 27.56
C LEU A 532 3.55 -1.56 27.58
N VAL A 533 4.29 -1.29 26.50
CA VAL A 533 5.74 -1.51 26.45
C VAL A 533 6.46 -0.17 26.51
N PHE A 534 7.47 -0.11 27.37
CA PHE A 534 8.29 1.07 27.61
C PHE A 534 9.73 0.75 27.19
N ALA A 535 10.40 1.72 26.59
CA ALA A 535 11.85 1.72 26.50
C ALA A 535 12.39 3.01 27.09
N ASN A 536 13.50 2.89 27.80
CA ASN A 536 14.27 4.00 28.33
C ASN A 536 15.67 3.93 27.72
N ASP A 537 16.12 5.03 27.15
CA ASP A 537 17.46 5.15 26.59
C ASP A 537 18.52 5.28 27.70
N THR A 538 19.80 5.32 27.33
CA THR A 538 20.91 5.51 28.29
C THR A 538 21.00 6.92 28.88
N VAL A 539 20.25 7.88 28.35
CA VAL A 539 20.19 9.29 28.79
C VAL A 539 18.99 9.55 29.72
N GLY A 540 18.09 8.57 29.87
CA GLY A 540 16.88 8.62 30.69
C GLY A 540 15.65 9.17 29.97
N ARG A 541 15.62 9.25 28.64
CA ARG A 541 14.39 9.54 27.88
C ARG A 541 13.60 8.25 27.70
N THR A 542 12.29 8.36 27.91
CA THR A 542 11.39 7.21 27.88
C THR A 542 10.38 7.34 26.76
N PHE A 543 10.14 6.25 26.05
CA PHE A 543 9.08 6.11 25.07
C PHE A 543 8.11 5.01 25.49
N ILE A 544 6.84 5.15 25.09
CA ILE A 544 5.75 4.23 25.42
C ILE A 544 5.09 3.81 24.12
N ALA A 545 5.20 2.52 23.77
CA ALA A 545 4.43 1.91 22.69
C ALA A 545 2.97 1.73 23.11
N GLY A 546 2.08 1.55 22.11
CA GLY A 546 0.63 1.44 22.28
C GLY A 546 0.14 0.41 23.30
N SER A 547 -1.17 0.40 23.56
CA SER A 547 -1.80 -0.56 24.49
C SER A 547 -2.20 -1.85 23.79
N TYR A 548 -1.80 -2.98 24.36
CA TYR A 548 -2.06 -4.32 23.84
C TYR A 548 -2.93 -5.15 24.79
N TYR A 549 -3.58 -6.18 24.24
CA TYR A 549 -4.52 -7.03 24.98
C TYR A 549 -4.51 -8.49 24.50
N PHE A 550 -4.56 -9.44 25.43
CA PHE A 550 -4.87 -10.84 25.14
C PHE A 550 -5.62 -11.52 26.29
N ILE A 551 -6.20 -12.70 26.01
CA ILE A 551 -6.87 -13.54 27.00
C ILE A 551 -6.30 -14.95 26.90
N VAL A 552 -6.02 -15.55 28.06
CA VAL A 552 -5.61 -16.95 28.19
C VAL A 552 -6.85 -17.82 28.15
N ARG A 553 -6.89 -18.81 27.26
CA ARG A 553 -8.05 -19.69 27.07
C ARG A 553 -7.63 -21.14 26.95
N GLU A 554 -8.33 -22.04 27.62
CA GLU A 554 -8.22 -23.48 27.34
C GLU A 554 -8.54 -23.74 25.86
N ASP A 555 -7.73 -24.59 25.25
CA ASP A 555 -7.98 -25.04 23.90
C ASP A 555 -9.07 -26.12 23.91
N VAL A 556 -10.24 -25.74 23.40
CA VAL A 556 -11.42 -26.60 23.28
C VAL A 556 -11.75 -26.93 21.82
N PHE A 557 -10.88 -26.55 20.88
CA PHE A 557 -11.15 -26.65 19.45
C PHE A 557 -10.48 -27.88 18.87
N ALA A 558 -11.28 -28.89 18.53
CA ALA A 558 -10.77 -30.07 17.83
C ALA A 558 -10.17 -29.71 16.45
N PRO A 559 -9.08 -30.38 16.03
CA PRO A 559 -8.49 -30.14 14.73
C PRO A 559 -9.46 -30.51 13.60
N GLY A 560 -9.55 -29.69 12.56
CA GLY A 560 -10.22 -30.05 11.31
C GLY A 560 -9.40 -31.11 10.58
N VAL A 561 -10.06 -32.17 10.08
CA VAL A 561 -9.41 -33.30 9.40
C VAL A 561 -9.99 -33.47 8.00
N TYR A 562 -9.16 -33.28 6.97
CA TYR A 562 -9.55 -33.20 5.57
C TYR A 562 -8.74 -34.18 4.72
N LEU A 563 -9.38 -34.81 3.73
CA LEU A 563 -8.65 -35.59 2.73
C LEU A 563 -7.91 -34.64 1.79
N LYS A 564 -6.58 -34.75 1.73
CA LYS A 564 -5.76 -33.95 0.82
C LYS A 564 -5.72 -34.61 -0.55
N THR A 565 -5.28 -35.86 -0.61
CA THR A 565 -5.19 -36.59 -1.87
C THR A 565 -5.08 -38.10 -1.65
N ILE A 566 -5.47 -38.87 -2.66
CA ILE A 566 -5.27 -40.32 -2.73
C ILE A 566 -4.40 -40.57 -3.95
N TYR A 567 -3.37 -41.39 -3.80
CA TYR A 567 -2.49 -41.79 -4.88
C TYR A 567 -2.79 -43.21 -5.35
N PRO A 568 -2.77 -43.45 -6.68
CA PRO A 568 -2.69 -42.45 -7.76
C PRO A 568 -3.93 -41.51 -7.86
N VAL A 569 -3.72 -40.27 -8.31
CA VAL A 569 -4.68 -39.14 -8.21
C VAL A 569 -5.94 -39.30 -9.08
N ASP A 570 -5.86 -40.06 -10.16
CA ASP A 570 -6.97 -40.21 -11.11
C ASP A 570 -7.88 -41.39 -10.74
N GLU A 571 -7.32 -42.60 -10.75
CA GLU A 571 -8.03 -43.85 -10.50
C GLU A 571 -7.07 -44.86 -9.88
N VAL A 572 -7.50 -45.52 -8.80
CA VAL A 572 -6.72 -46.59 -8.18
C VAL A 572 -7.11 -47.93 -8.80
N ARG A 573 -6.16 -48.63 -9.42
CA ARG A 573 -6.38 -49.91 -10.10
C ARG A 573 -5.66 -51.06 -9.39
N VAL A 574 -6.01 -52.28 -9.77
CA VAL A 574 -5.31 -53.49 -9.30
C VAL A 574 -3.81 -53.38 -9.59
N GLY A 575 -2.99 -53.62 -8.58
CA GLY A 575 -1.53 -53.49 -8.66
C GLY A 575 -0.99 -52.07 -8.41
N ASP A 576 -1.85 -51.07 -8.21
CA ASP A 576 -1.41 -49.76 -7.71
C ASP A 576 -1.27 -49.81 -6.18
N GLU A 577 -0.25 -49.14 -5.67
CA GLU A 577 -0.09 -48.92 -4.23
C GLU A 577 -0.98 -47.76 -3.79
N VAL A 578 -1.87 -48.02 -2.84
CA VAL A 578 -2.79 -47.01 -2.30
C VAL A 578 -2.09 -46.23 -1.21
N VAL A 579 -1.88 -44.93 -1.46
CA VAL A 579 -1.37 -44.01 -0.43
C VAL A 579 -2.33 -42.85 -0.24
N ILE A 580 -2.63 -42.55 1.02
CA ILE A 580 -3.62 -41.55 1.42
C ILE A 580 -2.90 -40.46 2.19
N ASP A 581 -3.09 -39.23 1.73
CA ASP A 581 -2.63 -38.02 2.42
C ASP A 581 -3.82 -37.29 3.04
N ILE A 582 -3.69 -36.99 4.32
CA ILE A 582 -4.67 -36.28 5.15
C ILE A 582 -4.06 -34.98 5.61
N GLU A 583 -4.85 -33.93 5.56
CA GLU A 583 -4.51 -32.62 6.06
C GLU A 583 -5.25 -32.39 7.39
N THR A 584 -4.51 -31.97 8.42
CA THR A 584 -5.12 -31.48 9.66
C THR A 584 -4.86 -29.99 9.80
N LYS A 585 -5.88 -29.25 10.23
CA LYS A 585 -5.83 -27.79 10.38
C LYS A 585 -6.62 -27.37 11.61
N GLU A 586 -6.05 -26.48 12.41
CA GLU A 586 -6.71 -25.91 13.58
C GLU A 586 -7.06 -24.45 13.31
N PHE A 587 -8.29 -24.05 13.63
CA PHE A 587 -8.72 -22.67 13.47
C PHE A 587 -9.76 -22.27 14.53
N PRO A 588 -9.46 -21.26 15.38
CA PRO A 588 -8.16 -20.57 15.53
C PRO A 588 -7.03 -21.53 15.95
N GLN A 589 -5.79 -21.21 15.61
CA GLN A 589 -4.64 -22.02 16.01
C GLN A 589 -4.36 -21.78 17.50
N HIS A 590 -4.57 -22.81 18.32
CA HIS A 590 -4.27 -22.82 19.75
C HIS A 590 -3.24 -23.90 20.10
N SER A 591 -3.27 -25.05 19.42
CA SER A 591 -2.34 -26.14 19.62
C SER A 591 -1.85 -26.73 18.28
N HIS A 592 -1.13 -27.85 18.36
CA HIS A 592 -0.62 -28.56 17.19
C HIS A 592 -1.23 -29.96 17.15
N THR A 593 -1.53 -30.48 15.96
CA THR A 593 -1.94 -31.87 15.83
C THR A 593 -0.76 -32.79 16.15
N ILE A 594 -0.88 -33.62 17.19
CA ILE A 594 0.19 -34.54 17.63
C ILE A 594 0.05 -35.94 17.05
N SER A 595 -1.18 -36.35 16.69
CA SER A 595 -1.40 -37.66 16.10
C SER A 595 -2.54 -37.64 15.10
N CYS A 596 -2.43 -38.49 14.08
CA CYS A 596 -3.50 -38.77 13.14
C CYS A 596 -3.59 -40.28 12.91
N LYS A 597 -4.77 -40.85 13.09
CA LYS A 597 -5.07 -42.27 12.90
C LYS A 597 -6.07 -42.43 11.77
N LEU A 598 -5.77 -43.31 10.83
CA LEU A 598 -6.70 -43.80 9.83
C LEU A 598 -7.48 -44.97 10.41
N TRP A 599 -8.80 -44.83 10.53
CA TRP A 599 -9.69 -45.95 10.76
C TRP A 599 -10.21 -46.43 9.41
N TRP A 600 -9.85 -47.64 8.99
CA TRP A 600 -10.24 -48.14 7.68
C TRP A 600 -10.73 -49.59 7.73
N ARG A 601 -11.48 -50.00 6.70
CA ARG A 601 -11.90 -51.39 6.48
C ARG A 601 -11.88 -51.74 5.00
N LEU A 602 -11.68 -53.02 4.73
CA LEU A 602 -11.80 -53.61 3.40
C LEU A 602 -13.14 -54.33 3.27
N ASN A 603 -13.93 -53.98 2.26
CA ASN A 603 -15.27 -54.49 1.98
C ASN A 603 -16.17 -54.39 3.23
N GLU A 604 -16.88 -55.46 3.59
CA GLU A 604 -17.76 -55.50 4.77
C GLU A 604 -17.02 -55.83 6.09
N GLY A 605 -15.71 -55.58 6.16
CA GLY A 605 -14.88 -55.82 7.34
C GLY A 605 -15.18 -54.92 8.54
N LEU A 606 -14.45 -55.17 9.64
CA LEU A 606 -14.39 -54.27 10.79
C LEU A 606 -13.37 -53.14 10.52
N PHE A 607 -13.58 -51.98 11.15
CA PHE A 607 -12.62 -50.89 11.11
C PHE A 607 -11.41 -51.21 11.97
N ASP A 608 -10.23 -51.14 11.37
CA ASP A 608 -8.94 -51.28 12.04
C ASP A 608 -8.21 -49.93 12.07
N PRO A 609 -7.68 -49.50 13.23
CA PRO A 609 -6.93 -48.26 13.33
C PRO A 609 -5.48 -48.44 12.87
N LEU A 610 -4.97 -47.49 12.10
CA LEU A 610 -3.56 -47.38 11.74
C LEU A 610 -3.05 -45.96 12.01
N ASN A 611 -1.86 -45.84 12.61
CA ASN A 611 -1.22 -44.54 12.80
C ASN A 611 -0.68 -44.03 11.47
N MET A 612 -0.98 -42.78 11.12
CA MET A 612 -0.42 -42.11 9.96
C MET A 612 0.93 -41.48 10.32
N THR A 613 1.76 -41.23 9.30
CA THR A 613 3.10 -40.62 9.45
C THR A 613 3.05 -39.17 9.02
N LEU A 614 3.53 -38.24 9.85
CA LEU A 614 3.67 -36.83 9.45
C LEU A 614 4.74 -36.73 8.35
N VAL A 615 4.37 -36.19 7.18
CA VAL A 615 5.25 -36.07 6.01
C VAL A 615 5.62 -34.63 5.67
N GLY A 616 4.88 -33.65 6.18
CA GLY A 616 5.20 -32.24 5.94
C GLY A 616 4.23 -31.27 6.60
N ILE A 617 4.54 -29.98 6.46
CA ILE A 617 3.72 -28.85 6.91
C ILE A 617 3.52 -27.96 5.67
N ASP A 618 2.28 -27.53 5.44
CA ASP A 618 1.86 -26.69 4.31
C ASP A 618 1.03 -25.52 4.86
N GLY A 619 1.67 -24.35 5.00
CA GLY A 619 1.10 -23.22 5.72
C GLY A 619 0.78 -23.55 7.19
N HIS A 620 -0.47 -23.40 7.59
CA HIS A 620 -0.97 -23.72 8.94
C HIS A 620 -1.54 -25.16 9.04
N SER A 621 -1.12 -26.07 8.16
CA SER A 621 -1.72 -27.40 8.07
C SER A 621 -0.66 -28.50 8.05
N TRP A 622 -0.94 -29.60 8.75
CA TRP A 622 -0.06 -30.76 8.88
C TRP A 622 -0.51 -31.83 7.90
N ILE A 623 0.44 -32.36 7.13
CA ILE A 623 0.17 -33.41 6.15
C ILE A 623 0.61 -34.75 6.72
N TRP A 624 -0.35 -35.65 6.86
CA TRP A 624 -0.17 -37.01 7.34
C TRP A 624 -0.33 -37.98 6.18
N ARG A 625 0.52 -39.00 6.10
CA ARG A 625 0.51 -40.02 5.05
C ARG A 625 0.41 -41.41 5.61
N ILE A 626 -0.31 -42.27 4.89
CA ILE A 626 -0.27 -43.71 5.13
C ILE A 626 -0.25 -44.48 3.80
N ILE A 627 0.47 -45.60 3.79
CA ILE A 627 0.58 -46.51 2.66
C ILE A 627 -0.17 -47.79 3.05
N LEU A 628 -1.28 -48.07 2.36
CA LEU A 628 -2.12 -49.24 2.62
C LEU A 628 -1.70 -50.48 1.81
N GLY A 629 -0.88 -50.28 0.77
CA GLY A 629 -0.41 -51.35 -0.11
C GLY A 629 -1.30 -51.57 -1.34
N GLU A 630 -1.19 -52.75 -1.94
CA GLU A 630 -1.93 -53.14 -3.14
C GLU A 630 -3.21 -53.94 -2.80
N PHE A 631 -4.23 -53.80 -3.64
CA PHE A 631 -5.54 -54.43 -3.46
C PHE A 631 -6.03 -55.14 -4.73
N SER A 632 -7.07 -55.97 -4.60
CA SER A 632 -7.70 -56.68 -5.72
C SER A 632 -8.73 -55.81 -6.44
N GLY A 633 -8.89 -56.00 -7.75
CA GLY A 633 -9.94 -55.31 -8.51
C GLY A 633 -11.34 -55.66 -7.99
N GLY A 634 -12.14 -54.66 -7.66
CA GLY A 634 -13.46 -54.77 -7.06
C GLY A 634 -13.49 -54.61 -5.54
N ASP A 635 -12.33 -54.52 -4.88
CA ASP A 635 -12.28 -54.21 -3.45
C ASP A 635 -12.83 -52.79 -3.17
N GLU A 636 -13.59 -52.64 -2.10
CA GLU A 636 -14.05 -51.34 -1.58
C GLU A 636 -13.33 -51.03 -0.26
N ILE A 637 -12.62 -49.91 -0.21
CA ILE A 637 -11.97 -49.39 0.98
C ILE A 637 -12.84 -48.28 1.56
N GLU A 638 -13.25 -48.41 2.82
CA GLU A 638 -13.90 -47.32 3.55
C GLU A 638 -13.01 -46.85 4.68
N PHE A 639 -12.88 -45.54 4.85
CA PHE A 639 -12.01 -44.98 5.89
C PHE A 639 -12.47 -43.60 6.38
N TYR A 640 -12.12 -43.29 7.61
CA TYR A 640 -12.15 -41.93 8.17
C TYR A 640 -10.90 -41.73 9.02
N CYS A 641 -10.58 -40.49 9.34
CA CYS A 641 -9.39 -40.14 10.10
C CYS A 641 -9.78 -39.47 11.41
N GLU A 642 -9.06 -39.81 12.46
CA GLU A 642 -9.15 -39.23 13.79
C GLU A 642 -7.83 -38.56 14.11
N ALA A 643 -7.85 -37.26 14.39
CA ALA A 643 -6.67 -36.50 14.75
C ALA A 643 -6.81 -35.97 16.18
N GLU A 644 -5.73 -36.06 16.95
CA GLU A 644 -5.66 -35.56 18.33
C GLU A 644 -4.63 -34.44 18.37
N ASP A 645 -4.99 -33.33 18.99
CA ASP A 645 -4.09 -32.19 19.23
C ASP A 645 -3.37 -32.28 20.59
N GLU A 646 -2.48 -31.34 20.89
CA GLU A 646 -1.74 -31.32 22.17
C GLU A 646 -2.64 -31.14 23.39
N ALA A 647 -3.81 -30.51 23.22
CA ALA A 647 -4.79 -30.31 24.28
C ALA A 647 -5.67 -31.56 24.50
N GLY A 648 -5.53 -32.58 23.64
CA GLY A 648 -6.31 -33.81 23.68
C GLY A 648 -7.69 -33.68 23.05
N ASN A 649 -7.95 -32.61 22.29
CA ASN A 649 -9.17 -32.51 21.51
C ASN A 649 -9.05 -33.44 20.29
N VAL A 650 -10.16 -34.09 19.97
CA VAL A 650 -10.21 -35.10 18.91
C VAL A 650 -11.09 -34.62 17.76
N GLY A 651 -10.45 -34.40 16.62
CA GLY A 651 -11.08 -34.11 15.34
C GLY A 651 -11.33 -35.37 14.54
N VAL A 652 -12.48 -35.46 13.88
CA VAL A 652 -12.84 -36.63 13.05
C VAL A 652 -13.26 -36.18 11.66
N SER A 653 -12.66 -36.79 10.63
CA SER A 653 -13.05 -36.52 9.24
C SER A 653 -14.41 -37.14 8.91
N ILE A 654 -14.95 -36.78 7.75
CA ILE A 654 -16.04 -37.56 7.15
C ILE A 654 -15.58 -38.97 6.77
N LEU A 655 -16.54 -39.87 6.51
CA LEU A 655 -16.28 -41.20 5.97
C LEU A 655 -16.08 -41.12 4.45
N TYR A 656 -14.93 -41.61 3.98
CA TYR A 656 -14.56 -41.74 2.58
C TYR A 656 -14.74 -43.19 2.12
N ARG A 657 -15.03 -43.37 0.83
CA ARG A 657 -15.09 -44.67 0.16
C ARG A 657 -14.30 -44.63 -1.14
N LEU A 658 -13.43 -45.62 -1.34
CA LEU A 658 -12.58 -45.82 -2.49
C LEU A 658 -12.83 -47.21 -3.08
N THR A 659 -13.06 -47.31 -4.39
CA THR A 659 -13.24 -48.59 -5.08
C THR A 659 -12.03 -48.87 -5.97
N ILE A 660 -11.42 -50.04 -5.81
CA ILE A 660 -10.26 -50.47 -6.60
C ILE A 660 -10.74 -50.98 -7.94
N LEU A 661 -10.32 -50.32 -9.01
CA LEU A 661 -10.72 -50.71 -10.35
C LEU A 661 -9.96 -51.95 -10.83
N GLY A 662 -10.60 -52.75 -11.66
CA GLY A 662 -9.93 -53.85 -12.37
C GLY A 662 -8.80 -53.35 -13.29
N PRO A 663 -8.00 -54.28 -13.85
CA PRO A 663 -6.95 -53.92 -14.79
C PRO A 663 -7.55 -53.13 -15.97
N PRO A 664 -6.80 -52.19 -16.57
CA PRO A 664 -7.30 -51.40 -17.68
C PRO A 664 -7.82 -52.33 -18.78
N ILE A 665 -9.11 -52.20 -19.09
CA ILE A 665 -9.71 -52.90 -20.22
C ILE A 665 -9.14 -52.22 -21.46
N ASN A 666 -8.02 -52.72 -21.95
CA ASN A 666 -7.49 -52.33 -23.25
C ASN A 666 -8.47 -52.79 -24.32
N VAL A 667 -9.39 -51.90 -24.69
CA VAL A 667 -10.25 -52.12 -25.85
C VAL A 667 -9.32 -52.08 -27.06
N GLU A 668 -9.00 -53.25 -27.62
CA GLU A 668 -8.18 -53.30 -28.84
C GLU A 668 -8.78 -52.37 -29.91
N PRO A 669 -7.95 -51.63 -30.67
CA PRO A 669 -8.41 -50.65 -31.66
C PRO A 669 -9.45 -51.22 -32.65
N PHE A 670 -9.40 -52.53 -32.88
CA PHE A 670 -10.33 -53.25 -33.75
C PHE A 670 -11.77 -53.28 -33.21
N ALA A 671 -11.96 -53.38 -31.89
CA ALA A 671 -13.29 -53.35 -31.26
C ALA A 671 -13.89 -51.93 -31.24
N ALA A 672 -13.07 -50.91 -31.02
CA ALA A 672 -13.49 -49.51 -31.12
C ALA A 672 -13.94 -49.15 -32.55
N PHE A 673 -13.23 -49.66 -33.58
CA PHE A 673 -13.60 -49.46 -34.98
C PHE A 673 -14.93 -50.14 -35.35
N GLN A 674 -15.21 -51.32 -34.79
CA GLN A 674 -16.49 -52.01 -35.00
C GLN A 674 -17.66 -51.26 -34.37
N ILE A 675 -17.48 -50.66 -33.19
CA ILE A 675 -18.51 -49.85 -32.54
C ILE A 675 -18.80 -48.57 -33.34
N VAL A 676 -17.76 -47.89 -33.83
CA VAL A 676 -17.90 -46.69 -34.69
C VAL A 676 -18.53 -47.03 -36.05
N ALA A 677 -18.19 -48.17 -36.66
CA ALA A 677 -18.78 -48.62 -37.92
C ALA A 677 -20.29 -48.93 -37.78
N VAL A 678 -20.70 -49.54 -36.66
CA VAL A 678 -22.10 -49.82 -36.35
C VAL A 678 -22.88 -48.52 -36.06
N ALA A 679 -22.29 -47.59 -35.31
CA ALA A 679 -22.89 -46.26 -35.07
C ALA A 679 -23.01 -45.45 -36.38
N GLY A 680 -22.01 -45.50 -37.25
CA GLY A 680 -22.02 -44.84 -38.57
C GLY A 680 -23.09 -45.38 -39.52
N LEU A 681 -23.31 -46.70 -39.54
CA LEU A 681 -24.36 -47.35 -40.34
C LEU A 681 -25.78 -46.98 -39.88
N ILE A 682 -25.96 -46.68 -38.59
CA ILE A 682 -27.27 -46.29 -38.02
C ILE A 682 -27.51 -44.78 -38.14
N ALA A 683 -26.47 -43.95 -38.03
CA ALA A 683 -26.59 -42.50 -38.07
C ALA A 683 -26.75 -41.93 -39.50
N ALA A 684 -26.12 -42.56 -40.50
CA ALA A 684 -26.11 -42.05 -41.87
C ALA A 684 -27.50 -41.83 -42.50
N PRO A 685 -28.51 -42.71 -42.31
CA PRO A 685 -29.87 -42.47 -42.81
C PRO A 685 -30.59 -41.32 -42.10
N VAL A 686 -30.34 -41.13 -40.80
CA VAL A 686 -31.01 -40.10 -39.97
C VAL A 686 -30.47 -38.71 -40.28
N VAL A 687 -29.15 -38.58 -40.47
CA VAL A 687 -28.51 -37.33 -40.87
C VAL A 687 -28.90 -36.97 -42.31
N GLY A 688 -28.94 -37.95 -43.22
CA GLY A 688 -29.41 -37.73 -44.60
C GLY A 688 -30.86 -37.24 -44.67
N TYR A 689 -31.76 -37.79 -43.84
CA TYR A 689 -33.17 -37.36 -43.79
C TYR A 689 -33.33 -35.96 -43.20
N SER A 690 -32.50 -35.59 -42.22
CA SER A 690 -32.52 -34.27 -41.59
C SER A 690 -32.01 -33.18 -42.54
N PHE A 691 -30.97 -33.48 -43.32
CA PHE A 691 -30.39 -32.56 -44.29
C PHE A 691 -31.37 -32.24 -45.45
N VAL A 692 -32.11 -33.24 -45.94
CA VAL A 692 -33.15 -33.04 -46.97
C VAL A 692 -34.33 -32.22 -46.43
N ARG A 693 -34.67 -32.37 -45.14
CA ARG A 693 -35.75 -31.62 -44.49
C ARG A 693 -35.42 -30.14 -44.28
N ILE A 694 -34.16 -29.82 -43.95
CA ILE A 694 -33.69 -28.43 -43.78
C ILE A 694 -33.69 -27.72 -45.14
N ARG A 695 -33.16 -28.35 -46.20
CA ARG A 695 -33.15 -27.77 -47.55
C ARG A 695 -34.55 -27.48 -48.10
N ASN A 696 -35.55 -28.30 -47.76
CA ASN A 696 -36.95 -28.05 -48.15
C ASN A 696 -37.62 -26.90 -47.36
N ARG A 697 -37.12 -26.59 -46.16
CA ARG A 697 -37.61 -25.47 -45.34
C ARG A 697 -37.11 -24.12 -45.88
N ASP A 698 -35.86 -24.05 -46.32
CA ASP A 698 -35.27 -22.81 -46.87
C ASP A 698 -35.94 -22.40 -48.19
N VAL A 699 -36.32 -23.38 -49.02
CA VAL A 699 -37.09 -23.13 -50.26
C VAL A 699 -38.49 -22.57 -49.94
N GLY A 700 -39.10 -22.99 -48.83
CA GLY A 700 -40.40 -22.48 -48.37
C GLY A 700 -40.32 -21.07 -47.78
N GLU A 701 -39.24 -20.75 -47.07
CA GLU A 701 -39.01 -19.41 -46.50
C GLU A 701 -38.68 -18.39 -47.60
N ALA A 702 -37.86 -18.75 -48.58
CA ALA A 702 -37.57 -17.90 -49.75
C ALA A 702 -38.85 -17.56 -50.57
N GLN A 703 -39.78 -18.51 -50.73
CA GLN A 703 -41.06 -18.23 -51.38
C GLN A 703 -41.98 -17.31 -50.55
N ARG A 704 -41.90 -17.37 -49.21
CA ARG A 704 -42.67 -16.48 -48.30
C ARG A 704 -42.09 -15.07 -48.30
N GLU A 705 -40.78 -14.91 -48.36
CA GLU A 705 -40.14 -13.60 -48.45
C GLU A 705 -40.36 -12.93 -49.81
N GLY A 706 -40.31 -13.68 -50.92
CA GLY A 706 -40.69 -13.18 -52.24
C GLY A 706 -42.12 -12.65 -52.29
N LYS A 707 -43.09 -13.35 -51.66
CA LYS A 707 -44.48 -12.88 -51.55
C LYS A 707 -44.63 -11.64 -50.66
N LYS A 708 -43.84 -11.52 -49.58
CA LYS A 708 -43.82 -10.31 -48.72
C LYS A 708 -43.22 -9.10 -49.46
N ALA A 709 -42.14 -9.28 -50.23
CA ALA A 709 -41.53 -8.23 -51.03
C ALA A 709 -42.46 -7.73 -52.15
N ALA A 710 -43.18 -8.65 -52.83
CA ALA A 710 -44.17 -8.30 -53.84
C ALA A 710 -45.36 -7.51 -53.26
N ARG A 711 -45.86 -7.88 -52.06
CA ARG A 711 -46.90 -7.12 -51.35
C ARG A 711 -46.42 -5.73 -50.89
N LYS A 712 -45.14 -5.57 -50.55
CA LYS A 712 -44.54 -4.28 -50.15
C LYS A 712 -44.37 -3.34 -51.35
N ARG A 713 -44.10 -3.87 -52.55
CA ARG A 713 -44.06 -3.08 -53.81
C ARG A 713 -45.47 -2.67 -54.30
N ALA A 714 -46.49 -3.50 -54.08
CA ALA A 714 -47.88 -3.16 -54.41
C ALA A 714 -48.48 -2.04 -53.54
N ARG A 715 -48.04 -1.90 -52.27
CA ARG A 715 -48.49 -0.84 -51.35
C ARG A 715 -47.81 0.53 -51.52
N ARG A 716 -46.73 0.64 -52.32
CA ARG A 716 -46.02 1.91 -52.58
C ARG A 716 -46.48 2.65 -53.84
N ARG A 717 -47.44 2.11 -54.61
CA ARG A 717 -48.10 2.86 -55.71
C ARG A 717 -49.36 3.54 -55.17
N GLY A 718 -49.16 4.70 -54.54
CA GLY A 718 -50.26 5.61 -54.21
C GLY A 718 -50.94 6.15 -55.47
N PRO A 719 -52.20 6.62 -55.37
CA PRO A 719 -53.00 7.04 -56.51
C PRO A 719 -52.41 8.29 -57.16
N ARG A 720 -52.22 8.23 -58.48
CA ARG A 720 -51.88 9.36 -59.34
C ARG A 720 -53.09 10.31 -59.37
N ARG A 721 -53.10 11.39 -58.58
CA ARG A 721 -54.06 12.49 -58.77
C ARG A 721 -53.69 13.22 -60.07
N ARG A 722 -54.64 13.24 -61.01
CA ARG A 722 -54.75 14.19 -62.11
C ARG A 722 -55.75 15.27 -61.68
N ALA A 723 -55.43 16.52 -62.02
CA ALA A 723 -56.22 17.75 -61.86
C ALA A 723 -56.51 18.18 -60.42
#